data_AF-A0A945PNZ6-F1
#
_entry.id   AF-A0A945PNZ6-F1
#
_cell.length_a   1.000
_cell.length_b   1.000
_cell.length_c   1.000
_cell.angle_alpha   90.00
_cell.angle_beta   90.00
_cell.angle_gamma   90.00
#
_symmetry.space_group_name_H-M   'P 1'
#
loop_
_entity.id
_entity.type
_entity.pdbx_description
1 polymer ?
#
loop_
_entity_poly.entity_id
_entity_poly.type
_entity_poly.pdbx_seq_one_letter_code
_entity_poly.pdbx_strand_id
1 'polypeptide(L)'
;MRLKRLTPDFRVTELINEEELLGNGPYTIYRVTKRGLTTFEAVDLLRSAAGVEREDISFAGLKDKDGITGQFLSVKGGKPVNLRQKAITIRAIGKAPRPIETTDSNGNAFEIVLRDMVADDMRRVRVHLNRVKDLGLVNYFDDQRFGCLRHGQGFIVRDLLAGRPEDALKNLLAAPSPFGSEEVEKFKAYLMRYWGDWAKLASYCRARRGHSVFQHLAENPEDYLGALERGVSTRERTIHLFAYQSHLWNRAASRLVEDILGPEQLAYLPGDAGSMAVWRDLSAEQQAELAAIELPLLGPDMQASEKVMAAYQSVMTAEGLSIDDFVQLDLSGFRPKADARAFLVNPEFLRAAPAERDEVYRKSRKMRLRFSLPRGHYATLVVKRLLMPTDLVEDGPQLRIWIARHALEWPDAQGNMLVSNTEDQRNWGDRAGGPWARRSNEDYGDNPRGERHGREDRFGREGRDDRGGRDDRYGRDDRSGFDPVERHHEDDEKPNIRVAGGVAAKVQTDDGRTSLVAGGDYVHETFEQRQERAEEKKAAAERKAEKAARKAEYESKFSIDPGVTIGERFEGRVTGIQNFGIFVDIGFGQEGMCPSSELAEEYTQDPNTVVSLDDVFEVIIVSVDKEKGQFKVSKRMGELEDSEIPAALEARDAEFVARAAEKEARTQGRDTIEEIDAKVGDRLKGQVLTIRDFGVFCDVGLSVDAMIPVAELSSEWVERPEDVVAIGDTLEVVVLGVDPKRGRLRTSVKAGNMSEGDLNALLDEVRAQEAEYSARRERKDSGADLGAELGQRMKGKVTGVQDFGVFIDLGLDSDGMCPTSELDEKWISHPTDICDVGDEIEIVVIALDGSRGRIKCSRKVALGPERGIAKAIETEKRFA
;
A
#
# COMPACT_ATOMS: atom_id res chain seq x y z
N MET A 1 7.09 0.02 12.64
CA MET A 1 6.26 -0.47 11.50
C MET A 1 5.97 -1.97 11.63
N ARG A 2 4.78 -2.42 11.21
CA ARG A 2 4.33 -3.83 11.10
C ARG A 2 3.72 -4.14 9.72
N LEU A 3 3.92 -5.36 9.23
CA LEU A 3 3.30 -5.88 7.99
C LEU A 3 2.25 -6.97 8.29
N LYS A 4 1.35 -7.20 7.31
CA LYS A 4 0.37 -8.31 7.24
C LYS A 4 -0.46 -8.53 8.52
N ARG A 5 -0.93 -7.47 9.19
CA ARG A 5 -1.64 -7.59 10.48
C ARG A 5 -3.14 -7.83 10.30
N LEU A 6 -3.75 -7.27 9.26
CA LEU A 6 -5.08 -7.63 8.76
C LEU A 6 -4.97 -8.18 7.33
N THR A 7 -5.85 -9.10 6.91
CA THR A 7 -5.85 -9.64 5.53
C THR A 7 -5.88 -8.58 4.42
N PRO A 8 -6.57 -7.42 4.57
CA PRO A 8 -6.54 -6.35 3.57
C PRO A 8 -5.25 -5.54 3.51
N ASP A 9 -4.33 -5.69 4.47
CA ASP A 9 -3.05 -4.96 4.54
C ASP A 9 -2.04 -5.41 3.48
N PHE A 10 -2.27 -6.55 2.84
CA PHE A 10 -1.40 -7.10 1.82
C PHE A 10 -2.23 -7.59 0.66
N ARG A 11 -2.23 -6.81 -0.43
CA ARG A 11 -2.87 -7.17 -1.69
C ARG A 11 -1.80 -7.41 -2.74
N VAL A 12 -1.96 -8.48 -3.51
CA VAL A 12 -1.12 -8.80 -4.65
C VAL A 12 -2.04 -9.12 -5.81
N THR A 13 -1.89 -8.45 -6.94
CA THR A 13 -2.59 -8.80 -8.18
C THR A 13 -1.54 -9.18 -9.21
N GLU A 14 -1.65 -10.38 -9.76
CA GLU A 14 -0.84 -10.82 -10.89
C GLU A 14 -1.00 -9.86 -12.09
N LEU A 15 0.09 -9.68 -12.83
CA LEU A 15 0.12 -8.92 -14.07
C LEU A 15 0.44 -9.88 -15.22
N ILE A 16 -0.40 -9.86 -16.24
CA ILE A 16 -0.26 -10.57 -17.51
C ILE A 16 -0.51 -9.57 -18.64
N ASN A 17 -0.09 -9.87 -19.87
CA ASN A 17 -0.65 -9.17 -21.03
C ASN A 17 -1.97 -9.86 -21.42
N GLU A 18 -3.11 -9.21 -21.16
CA GLU A 18 -4.42 -9.75 -21.54
C GLU A 18 -4.62 -9.76 -23.07
N GLU A 19 -3.96 -8.88 -23.83
CA GLU A 19 -4.06 -8.84 -25.30
C GLU A 19 -3.29 -9.98 -25.99
N GLU A 20 -2.14 -10.37 -25.46
CA GLU A 20 -1.37 -11.53 -25.96
C GLU A 20 -2.00 -12.87 -25.54
N LEU A 21 -2.65 -12.93 -24.38
CA LEU A 21 -3.25 -14.16 -23.86
C LEU A 21 -4.63 -14.43 -24.48
N LEU A 22 -5.46 -13.40 -24.65
CA LEU A 22 -6.85 -13.56 -25.04
C LEU A 22 -7.03 -13.72 -26.55
N GLY A 23 -7.91 -14.64 -26.93
CA GLY A 23 -8.19 -14.96 -28.34
C GLY A 23 -9.15 -16.14 -28.49
N ASN A 24 -9.46 -16.48 -29.74
CA ASN A 24 -10.34 -17.62 -30.03
C ASN A 24 -9.66 -18.94 -29.68
N GLY A 25 -10.29 -19.72 -28.79
CA GLY A 25 -9.76 -21.02 -28.38
C GLY A 25 -10.63 -21.80 -27.39
N PRO A 26 -10.14 -22.97 -26.94
CA PRO A 26 -10.88 -23.87 -26.07
C PRO A 26 -10.69 -23.58 -24.57
N TYR A 27 -9.78 -22.68 -24.19
CA TYR A 27 -9.57 -22.29 -22.79
C TYR A 27 -10.38 -21.04 -22.46
N THR A 28 -11.12 -21.06 -21.35
CA THR A 28 -11.73 -19.86 -20.77
C THR A 28 -10.80 -19.32 -19.69
N ILE A 29 -10.53 -18.01 -19.70
CA ILE A 29 -9.67 -17.37 -18.70
C ILE A 29 -10.52 -16.73 -17.60
N TYR A 30 -10.11 -16.92 -16.35
CA TYR A 30 -10.75 -16.39 -15.16
C TYR A 30 -9.76 -15.59 -14.33
N ARG A 31 -10.16 -14.38 -13.94
CA ARG A 31 -9.49 -13.60 -12.91
C ARG A 31 -10.07 -14.02 -11.56
N VAL A 32 -9.24 -14.64 -10.72
CA VAL A 32 -9.63 -15.17 -9.41
C VAL A 32 -8.96 -14.36 -8.32
N THR A 33 -9.76 -13.74 -7.45
CA THR A 33 -9.31 -12.98 -6.28
C THR A 33 -9.71 -13.71 -5.00
N LYS A 34 -8.73 -14.24 -4.27
CA LYS A 34 -8.92 -15.05 -3.05
C LYS A 34 -8.46 -14.30 -1.79
N ARG A 35 -9.06 -14.63 -0.63
CA ARG A 35 -8.83 -13.96 0.66
C ARG A 35 -8.70 -15.01 1.76
N GLY A 36 -7.51 -15.18 2.33
CA GLY A 36 -7.29 -16.21 3.35
C GLY A 36 -7.40 -17.65 2.82
N LEU A 37 -7.23 -17.86 1.50
CA LEU A 37 -7.23 -19.18 0.85
C LEU A 37 -5.91 -19.40 0.09
N THR A 38 -5.40 -20.64 0.09
CA THR A 38 -4.34 -21.08 -0.83
C THR A 38 -4.84 -21.07 -2.27
N THR A 39 -3.90 -21.13 -3.23
CA THR A 39 -4.25 -21.32 -4.64
C THR A 39 -5.00 -22.63 -4.87
N PHE A 40 -4.70 -23.72 -4.16
CA PHE A 40 -5.42 -24.99 -4.31
C PHE A 40 -6.87 -24.91 -3.81
N GLU A 41 -7.12 -24.34 -2.62
CA GLU A 41 -8.48 -24.09 -2.13
C GLU A 41 -9.30 -23.22 -3.11
N ALA A 42 -8.66 -22.27 -3.80
CA ALA A 42 -9.31 -21.45 -4.84
C ALA A 42 -9.54 -22.21 -6.16
N VAL A 43 -8.62 -23.10 -6.57
CA VAL A 43 -8.77 -23.99 -7.72
C VAL A 43 -9.93 -24.97 -7.52
N ASP A 44 -10.07 -25.56 -6.33
CA ASP A 44 -11.13 -26.51 -6.03
C ASP A 44 -12.52 -25.84 -6.00
N LEU A 45 -12.59 -24.56 -5.61
CA LEU A 45 -13.79 -23.72 -5.73
C LEU A 45 -14.09 -23.35 -7.20
N LEU A 46 -13.07 -23.01 -8.01
CA LEU A 46 -13.26 -22.78 -9.45
C LEU A 46 -13.74 -24.05 -10.17
N ARG A 47 -13.13 -25.21 -9.89
CA ARG A 47 -13.52 -26.53 -10.41
C ARG A 47 -15.02 -26.79 -10.19
N SER A 48 -15.44 -26.61 -8.94
CA SER A 48 -16.83 -26.80 -8.50
C SER A 48 -17.81 -25.83 -9.15
N ALA A 49 -17.39 -24.58 -9.45
CA ALA A 49 -18.24 -23.55 -10.02
C ALA A 49 -18.31 -23.62 -11.56
N ALA A 50 -17.21 -23.95 -12.24
CA ALA A 50 -17.14 -24.08 -13.70
C ALA A 50 -17.66 -25.43 -14.23
N GLY A 51 -17.69 -26.47 -13.37
CA GLY A 51 -18.18 -27.81 -13.72
C GLY A 51 -17.21 -28.58 -14.61
N VAL A 52 -15.94 -28.62 -14.19
CA VAL A 52 -14.79 -29.23 -14.88
C VAL A 52 -14.01 -30.13 -13.92
N GLU A 53 -12.97 -30.81 -14.38
CA GLU A 53 -12.01 -31.48 -13.49
C GLU A 53 -10.76 -30.64 -13.21
N ARG A 54 -9.92 -31.10 -12.27
CA ARG A 54 -8.77 -30.33 -11.76
C ARG A 54 -7.65 -30.22 -12.78
N GLU A 55 -7.52 -31.24 -13.62
CA GLU A 55 -6.52 -31.42 -14.68
C GLU A 55 -6.74 -30.46 -15.86
N ASP A 56 -7.97 -29.96 -16.04
CA ASP A 56 -8.31 -28.94 -17.04
C ASP A 56 -7.94 -27.51 -16.62
N ILE A 57 -7.47 -27.31 -15.37
CA ILE A 57 -7.19 -26.00 -14.78
C ILE A 57 -5.68 -25.75 -14.72
N SER A 58 -5.21 -24.62 -15.27
CA SER A 58 -3.80 -24.20 -15.27
C SER A 58 -3.63 -22.77 -14.76
N PHE A 59 -2.46 -22.46 -14.19
CA PHE A 59 -2.15 -21.16 -13.58
C PHE A 59 -0.64 -20.91 -13.52
N ALA A 60 -0.24 -19.64 -13.64
CA ALA A 60 1.18 -19.26 -13.76
C ALA A 60 1.99 -19.39 -12.45
N GLY A 61 1.33 -19.40 -11.29
CA GLY A 61 2.02 -19.59 -10.01
C GLY A 61 1.12 -19.67 -8.79
N LEU A 62 1.72 -20.06 -7.66
CA LEU A 62 1.08 -20.02 -6.34
C LEU A 62 1.12 -18.58 -5.80
N LYS A 63 0.05 -18.15 -5.13
CA LYS A 63 -0.01 -16.85 -4.43
C LYS A 63 -0.34 -17.06 -2.95
N ASP A 64 0.19 -16.21 -2.08
CA ASP A 64 0.01 -16.25 -0.62
C ASP A 64 -1.43 -16.51 -0.16
N LYS A 65 -1.57 -17.32 0.91
CA LYS A 65 -2.81 -17.42 1.70
C LYS A 65 -3.05 -16.12 2.48
N ASP A 66 -1.98 -15.56 3.02
CA ASP A 66 -1.98 -14.41 3.92
C ASP A 66 -1.99 -13.08 3.17
N GLY A 67 -3.16 -12.76 2.63
CA GLY A 67 -3.47 -11.51 1.93
C GLY A 67 -4.77 -11.58 1.13
N ILE A 68 -5.00 -10.55 0.31
CA ILE A 68 -5.97 -10.57 -0.80
C ILE A 68 -5.16 -10.78 -2.08
N THR A 69 -5.24 -11.98 -2.67
CA THR A 69 -4.41 -12.35 -3.81
C THR A 69 -5.25 -12.57 -5.08
N GLY A 70 -4.97 -11.78 -6.12
CA GLY A 70 -5.51 -11.89 -7.46
C GLY A 70 -4.54 -12.66 -8.37
N GLN A 71 -5.05 -13.64 -9.11
CA GLN A 71 -4.30 -14.42 -10.10
C GLN A 71 -5.20 -14.83 -11.27
N PHE A 72 -4.58 -15.20 -12.39
CA PHE A 72 -5.30 -15.68 -13.57
C PHE A 72 -5.22 -17.22 -13.67
N LEU A 73 -6.34 -17.83 -14.03
CA LEU A 73 -6.48 -19.27 -14.22
C LEU A 73 -7.12 -19.53 -15.59
N SER A 74 -6.57 -20.47 -16.36
CA SER A 74 -7.17 -20.98 -17.59
C SER A 74 -7.90 -22.29 -17.31
N VAL A 75 -9.09 -22.48 -17.88
CA VAL A 75 -9.83 -23.75 -17.79
C VAL A 75 -10.21 -24.23 -19.18
N LYS A 76 -9.76 -25.43 -19.54
CA LYS A 76 -10.14 -26.09 -20.81
C LYS A 76 -11.64 -26.42 -20.80
N GLY A 77 -12.37 -25.96 -21.81
CA GLY A 77 -13.83 -26.15 -21.91
C GLY A 77 -14.65 -25.42 -20.83
N GLY A 78 -14.03 -24.58 -19.99
CA GLY A 78 -14.68 -23.96 -18.85
C GLY A 78 -15.85 -23.03 -19.23
N LYS A 79 -16.97 -23.15 -18.52
CA LYS A 79 -18.14 -22.26 -18.71
C LYS A 79 -17.85 -20.87 -18.13
N PRO A 80 -18.26 -19.77 -18.77
CA PRO A 80 -18.11 -18.43 -18.20
C PRO A 80 -18.87 -18.34 -16.87
N VAL A 81 -18.14 -18.09 -15.77
CA VAL A 81 -18.67 -18.06 -14.41
C VAL A 81 -18.25 -16.77 -13.73
N ASN A 82 -19.24 -16.07 -13.17
CA ASN A 82 -19.06 -14.90 -12.34
C ASN A 82 -19.59 -15.23 -10.93
N LEU A 83 -18.70 -15.50 -9.99
CA LEU A 83 -19.01 -15.90 -8.62
C LEU A 83 -18.43 -14.89 -7.63
N ARG A 84 -19.23 -14.37 -6.71
CA ARG A 84 -18.79 -13.42 -5.67
C ARG A 84 -19.20 -13.94 -4.28
N GLN A 85 -18.22 -14.36 -3.49
CA GLN A 85 -18.39 -14.84 -2.12
C GLN A 85 -17.46 -14.07 -1.16
N LYS A 86 -17.59 -14.31 0.16
CA LYS A 86 -16.79 -13.63 1.19
C LYS A 86 -15.28 -13.90 1.07
N ALA A 87 -14.90 -15.13 0.71
CA ALA A 87 -13.49 -15.57 0.64
C ALA A 87 -12.90 -15.59 -0.79
N ILE A 88 -13.75 -15.58 -1.83
CA ILE A 88 -13.32 -15.68 -3.23
C ILE A 88 -14.21 -14.84 -4.15
N THR A 89 -13.62 -14.27 -5.20
CA THR A 89 -14.32 -13.74 -6.36
C THR A 89 -13.70 -14.35 -7.60
N ILE A 90 -14.54 -14.82 -8.52
CA ILE A 90 -14.18 -15.40 -9.82
C ILE A 90 -14.93 -14.59 -10.87
N ARG A 91 -14.21 -14.06 -11.87
CA ARG A 91 -14.80 -13.43 -13.07
C ARG A 91 -14.19 -14.08 -14.30
N ALA A 92 -15.00 -14.61 -15.20
CA ALA A 92 -14.53 -14.97 -16.55
C ALA A 92 -14.25 -13.68 -17.33
N ILE A 93 -13.08 -13.57 -17.94
CA ILE A 93 -12.64 -12.36 -18.67
C ILE A 93 -12.65 -12.55 -20.19
N GLY A 94 -12.45 -13.78 -20.67
CA GLY A 94 -12.40 -14.08 -22.10
C GLY A 94 -12.00 -15.53 -22.36
N LYS A 95 -11.52 -15.80 -23.58
CA LYS A 95 -10.98 -17.09 -24.01
C LYS A 95 -9.52 -16.96 -24.42
N ALA A 96 -8.80 -18.08 -24.51
CA ALA A 96 -7.43 -18.16 -24.99
C ALA A 96 -7.23 -19.40 -25.89
N PRO A 97 -6.28 -19.35 -26.85
CA PRO A 97 -5.92 -20.51 -27.69
C PRO A 97 -5.20 -21.62 -26.92
N ARG A 98 -4.50 -21.27 -25.83
CA ARG A 98 -3.64 -22.15 -25.02
C ARG A 98 -3.91 -21.96 -23.52
N PRO A 99 -3.46 -22.86 -22.62
CA PRO A 99 -3.53 -22.61 -21.18
C PRO A 99 -2.58 -21.49 -20.75
N ILE A 100 -2.78 -21.00 -19.52
CA ILE A 100 -1.82 -20.13 -18.83
C ILE A 100 -0.65 -20.97 -18.34
N GLU A 101 0.55 -20.51 -18.67
CA GLU A 101 1.84 -21.09 -18.28
C GLU A 101 2.58 -20.14 -17.31
N THR A 102 3.68 -20.62 -16.71
CA THR A 102 4.47 -19.82 -15.75
C THR A 102 5.14 -18.59 -16.39
N THR A 103 5.30 -18.61 -17.72
CA THR A 103 5.89 -17.54 -18.53
C THR A 103 5.00 -16.32 -18.68
N ASP A 104 3.66 -16.49 -18.65
CA ASP A 104 2.67 -15.44 -18.91
C ASP A 104 2.56 -14.40 -17.78
N SER A 105 3.10 -14.73 -16.60
CA SER A 105 3.14 -13.82 -15.45
C SER A 105 4.27 -12.81 -15.65
N ASN A 106 3.93 -11.64 -16.19
CA ASN A 106 4.86 -10.51 -16.34
C ASN A 106 5.35 -10.03 -14.96
N GLY A 107 4.46 -10.04 -13.96
CA GLY A 107 4.80 -9.62 -12.61
C GLY A 107 3.63 -9.60 -11.64
N ASN A 108 3.72 -8.75 -10.63
CA ASN A 108 2.66 -8.54 -9.65
C ASN A 108 2.60 -7.06 -9.23
N ALA A 109 1.39 -6.50 -9.20
CA ALA A 109 1.08 -5.23 -8.55
C ALA A 109 0.78 -5.47 -7.06
N PHE A 110 1.37 -4.66 -6.19
CA PHE A 110 1.26 -4.74 -4.75
C PHE A 110 0.53 -3.51 -4.18
N GLU A 111 -0.41 -3.72 -3.26
CA GLU A 111 -0.85 -2.70 -2.30
C GLU A 111 -0.53 -3.21 -0.89
N ILE A 112 0.36 -2.50 -0.19
CA ILE A 112 0.87 -2.89 1.13
C ILE A 112 0.58 -1.78 2.13
N VAL A 113 -0.10 -2.10 3.22
CA VAL A 113 -0.29 -1.21 4.36
C VAL A 113 0.82 -1.46 5.38
N LEU A 114 1.74 -0.50 5.47
CA LEU A 114 2.65 -0.37 6.59
C LEU A 114 1.84 0.10 7.81
N ARG A 115 1.80 -0.70 8.87
CA ARG A 115 1.12 -0.35 10.14
C ARG A 115 2.12 0.05 11.21
N ASP A 116 1.62 0.54 12.35
CA ASP A 116 2.42 0.85 13.54
C ASP A 116 3.68 1.68 13.23
N MET A 117 3.50 2.71 12.41
CA MET A 117 4.58 3.61 11.98
C MET A 117 4.76 4.75 12.97
N VAL A 118 6.02 5.03 13.30
CA VAL A 118 6.45 6.22 14.03
C VAL A 118 6.84 7.35 13.07
N ALA A 119 7.10 8.56 13.58
CA ALA A 119 7.52 9.71 12.77
C ALA A 119 8.76 9.43 11.91
N ASP A 120 9.72 8.70 12.47
CA ASP A 120 10.95 8.26 11.79
C ASP A 120 10.66 7.32 10.60
N ASP A 121 9.86 6.26 10.81
CA ASP A 121 9.43 5.34 9.73
C ASP A 121 8.84 6.11 8.53
N MET A 122 8.01 7.14 8.79
CA MET A 122 7.37 7.94 7.74
C MET A 122 8.33 8.89 7.03
N ARG A 123 9.31 9.46 7.75
CA ARG A 123 10.39 10.27 7.18
C ARG A 123 11.27 9.43 6.26
N ARG A 124 11.70 8.24 6.71
CA ARG A 124 12.53 7.31 5.92
C ARG A 124 11.84 6.96 4.60
N VAL A 125 10.57 6.57 4.64
CA VAL A 125 9.79 6.31 3.43
C VAL A 125 9.75 7.54 2.53
N ARG A 126 9.52 8.75 3.06
CA ARG A 126 9.51 9.99 2.25
C ARG A 126 10.86 10.26 1.58
N VAL A 127 11.98 10.13 2.29
CA VAL A 127 13.34 10.39 1.79
C VAL A 127 13.76 9.35 0.74
N HIS A 128 13.47 8.07 0.99
CA HIS A 128 13.87 6.98 0.09
C HIS A 128 12.90 6.78 -1.10
N LEU A 129 11.66 7.31 -1.06
CA LEU A 129 10.65 7.06 -2.10
C LEU A 129 11.11 7.42 -3.52
N ASN A 130 11.81 8.54 -3.69
CA ASN A 130 12.33 8.94 -5.00
C ASN A 130 13.60 8.14 -5.33
N ARG A 131 14.60 8.11 -4.43
CA ARG A 131 15.83 7.32 -4.61
C ARG A 131 15.60 5.85 -5.03
N VAL A 132 14.50 5.22 -4.60
CA VAL A 132 14.13 3.84 -4.98
C VAL A 132 13.45 3.72 -6.35
N LYS A 133 12.83 4.79 -6.88
CA LYS A 133 12.43 4.86 -8.29
C LYS A 133 13.65 5.10 -9.18
N ASP A 134 14.46 6.08 -8.79
CA ASP A 134 15.47 6.70 -9.64
C ASP A 134 16.74 5.83 -9.74
N LEU A 135 17.12 5.17 -8.64
CA LEU A 135 18.28 4.28 -8.53
C LEU A 135 17.93 2.79 -8.38
N GLY A 136 16.64 2.45 -8.20
CA GLY A 136 16.19 1.07 -7.99
C GLY A 136 16.71 0.40 -6.71
N LEU A 137 16.82 -0.92 -6.77
CA LEU A 137 17.47 -1.78 -5.77
C LEU A 137 18.05 -3.05 -6.43
N VAL A 138 19.01 -3.70 -5.77
CA VAL A 138 19.50 -5.03 -6.18
C VAL A 138 18.38 -6.06 -6.02
N ASN A 139 18.28 -6.97 -6.98
CA ASN A 139 17.30 -8.04 -7.06
C ASN A 139 17.62 -9.24 -6.16
N TYR A 140 17.92 -8.99 -4.88
CA TYR A 140 18.19 -10.06 -3.91
C TYR A 140 17.05 -11.07 -3.81
N PHE A 141 17.38 -12.26 -3.32
CA PHE A 141 16.40 -13.17 -2.75
C PHE A 141 16.14 -12.77 -1.30
N ASP A 142 14.88 -12.54 -0.94
CA ASP A 142 14.50 -12.18 0.43
C ASP A 142 14.26 -13.43 1.30
N ASP A 143 14.28 -13.24 2.63
CA ASP A 143 13.96 -14.15 3.74
C ASP A 143 13.00 -15.32 3.41
N GLN A 144 11.94 -15.06 2.65
CA GLN A 144 10.95 -16.07 2.23
C GLN A 144 11.57 -17.23 1.41
N ARG A 145 12.71 -17.00 0.77
CA ARG A 145 13.54 -18.02 0.08
C ARG A 145 14.27 -18.94 1.06
N PHE A 146 14.61 -18.44 2.24
CA PHE A 146 15.49 -19.07 3.21
C PHE A 146 14.72 -19.68 4.40
N GLY A 147 13.51 -20.18 4.16
CA GLY A 147 12.67 -20.81 5.19
C GLY A 147 13.35 -21.96 5.96
N CYS A 148 14.35 -22.62 5.36
CA CYS A 148 15.19 -23.60 6.04
C CYS A 148 15.98 -23.01 7.23
N LEU A 149 16.42 -21.75 7.15
CA LEU A 149 17.06 -21.04 8.25
C LEU A 149 16.05 -20.74 9.36
N ARG A 150 14.86 -20.23 9.01
CA ARG A 150 13.75 -19.98 9.97
C ARG A 150 13.33 -21.24 10.74
N HIS A 151 13.37 -22.40 10.09
CA HIS A 151 13.04 -23.69 10.69
C HIS A 151 14.25 -24.42 11.32
N GLY A 152 15.38 -23.73 11.51
CA GLY A 152 16.57 -24.27 12.21
C GLY A 152 17.41 -25.27 11.40
N GLN A 153 17.06 -25.54 10.14
CA GLN A 153 17.67 -26.58 9.30
C GLN A 153 18.98 -26.13 8.63
N GLY A 154 19.36 -24.86 8.73
CA GLY A 154 20.56 -24.33 8.09
C GLY A 154 20.55 -24.48 6.55
N PHE A 155 21.74 -24.63 5.97
CA PHE A 155 21.94 -24.95 4.56
C PHE A 155 22.50 -26.37 4.42
N ILE A 156 21.59 -27.35 4.31
CA ILE A 156 21.97 -28.77 4.18
C ILE A 156 22.88 -29.05 2.96
N VAL A 157 22.85 -28.19 1.93
CA VAL A 157 23.74 -28.30 0.77
C VAL A 157 25.19 -27.97 1.12
N ARG A 158 25.42 -26.94 1.93
CA ARG A 158 26.74 -26.63 2.47
C ARG A 158 27.26 -27.77 3.35
N ASP A 159 26.38 -28.42 4.12
CA ASP A 159 26.75 -29.57 4.94
C ASP A 159 27.09 -30.81 4.07
N LEU A 160 26.37 -31.03 2.95
CA LEU A 160 26.72 -32.05 1.95
C LEU A 160 28.10 -31.79 1.30
N LEU A 161 28.35 -30.57 0.82
CA LEU A 161 29.62 -30.20 0.19
C LEU A 161 30.80 -30.25 1.17
N ALA A 162 30.58 -29.92 2.44
CA ALA A 162 31.56 -30.07 3.50
C ALA A 162 31.82 -31.53 3.93
N GLY A 163 31.31 -32.52 3.19
CA GLY A 163 31.49 -33.95 3.47
C GLY A 163 30.70 -34.48 4.68
N ARG A 164 29.62 -33.79 5.09
CA ARG A 164 28.81 -34.11 6.30
C ARG A 164 27.36 -34.48 5.95
N PRO A 165 27.13 -35.61 5.24
CA PRO A 165 25.78 -35.99 4.82
C PRO A 165 24.88 -36.42 5.99
N GLU A 166 25.43 -36.87 7.13
CA GLU A 166 24.64 -37.09 8.35
C GLU A 166 24.04 -35.76 8.83
N ASP A 167 24.86 -34.72 9.03
CA ASP A 167 24.40 -33.40 9.48
C ASP A 167 23.33 -32.85 8.54
N ALA A 168 23.54 -32.93 7.23
CA ALA A 168 22.58 -32.51 6.21
C ALA A 168 21.21 -33.21 6.37
N LEU A 169 21.20 -34.54 6.54
CA LEU A 169 19.99 -35.35 6.68
C LEU A 169 19.29 -35.11 8.03
N LYS A 170 20.08 -34.95 9.09
CA LYS A 170 19.64 -34.68 10.47
C LYS A 170 19.00 -33.30 10.59
N ASN A 171 19.64 -32.29 10.01
CA ASN A 171 19.13 -30.92 9.94
C ASN A 171 17.84 -30.85 9.12
N LEU A 172 17.76 -31.55 7.99
CA LEU A 172 16.55 -31.62 7.16
C LEU A 172 15.34 -32.23 7.90
N LEU A 173 15.53 -33.33 8.62
CA LEU A 173 14.44 -34.12 9.19
C LEU A 173 14.06 -33.70 10.62
N ALA A 174 15.06 -33.36 11.44
CA ALA A 174 14.93 -33.33 12.89
C ALA A 174 15.32 -31.99 13.55
N ALA A 175 15.81 -30.98 12.80
CA ALA A 175 16.15 -29.69 13.39
C ALA A 175 14.94 -29.01 14.07
N PRO A 176 15.09 -28.48 15.29
CA PRO A 176 14.00 -27.82 16.01
C PRO A 176 13.63 -26.50 15.32
N SER A 177 12.32 -26.18 15.28
CA SER A 177 11.79 -24.95 14.70
C SER A 177 10.96 -24.18 15.73
N PRO A 178 11.26 -22.89 16.01
CA PRO A 178 10.43 -22.07 16.91
C PRO A 178 9.02 -21.83 16.36
N PHE A 179 8.81 -22.05 15.06
CA PHE A 179 7.50 -21.99 14.38
C PHE A 179 6.74 -23.33 14.35
N GLY A 180 7.30 -24.41 14.92
CA GLY A 180 6.71 -25.74 14.88
C GLY A 180 5.53 -25.89 15.83
N SER A 181 4.55 -26.72 15.48
CA SER A 181 3.52 -27.12 16.44
C SER A 181 4.12 -28.07 17.49
N GLU A 182 3.50 -28.14 18.67
CA GLU A 182 3.98 -29.00 19.76
C GLU A 182 4.10 -30.47 19.34
N GLU A 183 3.22 -30.97 18.46
CA GLU A 183 3.33 -32.32 17.89
C GLU A 183 4.56 -32.46 16.95
N VAL A 184 4.80 -31.48 16.07
CA VAL A 184 5.92 -31.50 15.13
C VAL A 184 7.26 -31.44 15.87
N GLU A 185 7.37 -30.60 16.90
CA GLU A 185 8.60 -30.50 17.69
C GLU A 185 8.80 -31.69 18.63
N LYS A 186 7.72 -32.28 19.21
CA LYS A 186 7.80 -33.59 19.89
C LYS A 186 8.25 -34.70 18.94
N PHE A 187 7.76 -34.71 17.70
CA PHE A 187 8.17 -35.68 16.67
C PHE A 187 9.66 -35.54 16.32
N LYS A 188 10.13 -34.32 16.03
CA LYS A 188 11.55 -34.02 15.78
C LYS A 188 12.44 -34.38 16.96
N ALA A 189 12.05 -34.03 18.19
CA ALA A 189 12.78 -34.39 19.40
C ALA A 189 12.87 -35.91 19.58
N TYR A 190 11.86 -36.68 19.17
CA TYR A 190 11.94 -38.15 19.12
C TYR A 190 12.97 -38.63 18.08
N LEU A 191 12.99 -38.03 16.88
CA LEU A 191 14.00 -38.34 15.85
C LEU A 191 15.42 -38.05 16.36
N MET A 192 15.65 -36.88 16.97
CA MET A 192 16.94 -36.53 17.57
C MET A 192 17.36 -37.49 18.69
N ARG A 193 16.42 -37.85 19.59
CA ARG A 193 16.68 -38.70 20.75
C ARG A 193 17.09 -40.13 20.40
N TYR A 194 16.63 -40.65 19.28
CA TYR A 194 16.90 -42.02 18.82
C TYR A 194 17.66 -42.07 17.49
N TRP A 195 18.37 -40.98 17.15
CA TRP A 195 19.27 -40.94 16.00
C TRP A 195 20.36 -42.02 16.15
N GLY A 196 20.58 -42.82 15.11
CA GLY A 196 21.39 -44.05 15.15
C GLY A 196 20.57 -45.34 15.41
N ASP A 197 19.41 -45.27 16.07
CA ASP A 197 18.51 -46.42 16.27
C ASP A 197 17.54 -46.55 15.08
N TRP A 198 18.11 -46.87 13.91
CA TRP A 198 17.43 -46.79 12.62
C TRP A 198 16.20 -47.70 12.52
N ALA A 199 16.27 -48.92 13.05
CA ALA A 199 15.14 -49.86 13.04
C ALA A 199 13.94 -49.32 13.86
N LYS A 200 14.21 -48.66 14.98
CA LYS A 200 13.17 -48.01 15.80
C LYS A 200 12.62 -46.75 15.14
N LEU A 201 13.47 -45.91 14.56
CA LEU A 201 13.02 -44.73 13.82
C LEU A 201 12.20 -45.11 12.59
N ALA A 202 12.58 -46.15 11.86
CA ALA A 202 11.81 -46.70 10.74
C ALA A 202 10.42 -47.17 11.19
N SER A 203 10.37 -47.94 12.30
CA SER A 203 9.11 -48.42 12.89
C SER A 203 8.21 -47.26 13.36
N TYR A 204 8.76 -46.31 14.11
CA TYR A 204 8.06 -45.11 14.59
C TYR A 204 7.54 -44.23 13.44
N CYS A 205 8.29 -44.16 12.33
CA CYS A 205 7.93 -43.34 11.19
C CYS A 205 7.02 -44.03 10.16
N ARG A 206 6.56 -45.27 10.38
CA ARG A 206 5.85 -46.09 9.35
C ARG A 206 4.66 -45.43 8.64
N ALA A 207 4.04 -44.40 9.24
CA ALA A 207 2.99 -43.58 8.63
C ALA A 207 3.30 -42.05 8.71
N ARG A 208 4.59 -41.67 8.69
CA ARG A 208 5.11 -40.32 8.92
C ARG A 208 6.30 -40.01 7.98
N ARG A 209 6.67 -38.73 7.85
CA ARG A 209 7.86 -38.29 7.08
C ARG A 209 9.13 -38.98 7.63
N GLY A 210 10.02 -39.41 6.74
CA GLY A 210 11.28 -40.08 7.10
C GLY A 210 11.24 -41.61 7.17
N HIS A 211 10.09 -42.28 6.97
CA HIS A 211 10.03 -43.76 7.01
C HIS A 211 11.07 -44.43 6.11
N SER A 212 11.09 -44.04 4.83
CA SER A 212 12.00 -44.55 3.80
C SER A 212 13.46 -44.20 4.05
N VAL A 213 13.74 -43.04 4.66
CA VAL A 213 15.09 -42.66 5.11
C VAL A 213 15.59 -43.66 6.16
N PHE A 214 14.82 -43.84 7.24
CA PHE A 214 15.25 -44.68 8.36
C PHE A 214 15.18 -46.17 8.03
N GLN A 215 14.32 -46.60 7.10
CA GLN A 215 14.36 -47.96 6.55
C GLN A 215 15.67 -48.19 5.79
N HIS A 216 16.04 -47.30 4.87
CA HIS A 216 17.29 -47.41 4.12
C HIS A 216 18.51 -47.44 5.05
N LEU A 217 18.53 -46.61 6.10
CA LEU A 217 19.58 -46.62 7.12
C LEU A 217 19.54 -47.87 8.02
N ALA A 218 18.38 -48.47 8.29
CA ALA A 218 18.31 -49.75 9.01
C ALA A 218 18.91 -50.92 8.21
N GLU A 219 18.94 -50.80 6.87
CA GLU A 219 19.60 -51.73 5.96
C GLU A 219 21.07 -51.33 5.69
N ASN A 220 21.39 -50.03 5.70
CA ASN A 220 22.70 -49.44 5.32
C ASN A 220 23.09 -48.30 6.30
N PRO A 221 23.64 -48.60 7.51
CA PRO A 221 23.67 -47.66 8.64
C PRO A 221 24.42 -46.32 8.47
N GLU A 222 25.30 -46.20 7.47
CA GLU A 222 26.12 -45.01 7.21
C GLU A 222 25.87 -44.39 5.83
N ASP A 223 24.98 -44.98 5.00
CA ASP A 223 24.65 -44.45 3.66
C ASP A 223 23.62 -43.32 3.73
N TYR A 224 24.04 -42.21 4.33
CA TYR A 224 23.24 -40.99 4.48
C TYR A 224 22.90 -40.33 3.13
N LEU A 225 23.74 -40.52 2.10
CA LEU A 225 23.49 -40.00 0.76
C LEU A 225 22.37 -40.79 0.07
N GLY A 226 22.45 -42.12 0.03
CA GLY A 226 21.36 -42.97 -0.48
C GLY A 226 20.06 -42.80 0.31
N ALA A 227 20.16 -42.58 1.63
CA ALA A 227 19.01 -42.25 2.46
C ALA A 227 18.36 -40.90 2.09
N LEU A 228 19.16 -39.88 1.73
CA LEU A 228 18.66 -38.59 1.22
C LEU A 228 18.06 -38.72 -0.18
N GLU A 229 18.69 -39.50 -1.08
CA GLU A 229 18.23 -39.70 -2.45
C GLU A 229 16.89 -40.44 -2.53
N ARG A 230 16.77 -41.55 -1.78
CA ARG A 230 15.61 -42.45 -1.79
C ARG A 230 14.52 -42.05 -0.81
N GLY A 231 14.91 -41.48 0.33
CA GLY A 231 14.00 -41.22 1.45
C GLY A 231 13.38 -39.82 1.46
N VAL A 232 14.00 -38.83 0.80
CA VAL A 232 13.51 -37.46 0.65
C VAL A 232 12.93 -37.27 -0.75
N SER A 233 11.89 -36.45 -0.91
CA SER A 233 11.37 -36.14 -2.25
C SER A 233 12.31 -35.21 -3.04
N THR A 234 12.46 -35.43 -4.36
CA THR A 234 13.29 -34.56 -5.21
C THR A 234 12.88 -33.08 -5.10
N ARG A 235 11.57 -32.79 -5.04
CA ARG A 235 11.05 -31.42 -4.83
C ARG A 235 11.57 -30.78 -3.55
N GLU A 236 11.58 -31.53 -2.45
CA GLU A 236 12.07 -31.06 -1.15
C GLU A 236 13.58 -30.81 -1.20
N ARG A 237 14.37 -31.73 -1.79
CA ARG A 237 15.80 -31.50 -2.03
C ARG A 237 16.03 -30.24 -2.88
N THR A 238 15.34 -30.07 -4.01
CA THR A 238 15.47 -28.91 -4.90
C THR A 238 15.16 -27.58 -4.21
N ILE A 239 14.21 -27.54 -3.27
CA ILE A 239 13.93 -26.31 -2.48
C ILE A 239 15.15 -25.90 -1.65
N HIS A 240 15.82 -26.85 -0.98
CA HIS A 240 17.04 -26.55 -0.22
C HIS A 240 18.23 -26.19 -1.11
N LEU A 241 18.36 -26.81 -2.29
CA LEU A 241 19.38 -26.44 -3.27
C LEU A 241 19.20 -25.01 -3.76
N PHE A 242 18.00 -24.67 -4.19
CA PHE A 242 17.70 -23.33 -4.68
C PHE A 242 17.84 -22.28 -3.56
N ALA A 243 17.53 -22.63 -2.30
CA ALA A 243 17.80 -21.75 -1.15
C ALA A 243 19.31 -21.48 -0.95
N TYR A 244 20.18 -22.49 -1.08
CA TYR A 244 21.63 -22.25 -0.97
C TYR A 244 22.20 -21.51 -2.22
N GLN A 245 21.74 -21.87 -3.42
CA GLN A 245 22.09 -21.18 -4.66
C GLN A 245 21.70 -19.68 -4.63
N SER A 246 20.52 -19.35 -4.09
CA SER A 246 20.07 -17.98 -3.82
C SER A 246 20.93 -17.25 -2.78
N HIS A 247 21.46 -17.96 -1.78
CA HIS A 247 22.36 -17.39 -0.78
C HIS A 247 23.72 -17.02 -1.41
N LEU A 248 24.30 -17.93 -2.18
CA LEU A 248 25.53 -17.66 -2.93
C LEU A 248 25.36 -16.46 -3.88
N TRP A 249 24.21 -16.37 -4.59
CA TRP A 249 23.86 -15.20 -5.41
C TRP A 249 23.80 -13.91 -4.57
N ASN A 250 23.10 -13.91 -3.42
CA ASN A 250 23.01 -12.74 -2.55
C ASN A 250 24.39 -12.28 -2.04
N ARG A 251 25.27 -13.20 -1.69
CA ARG A 251 26.63 -12.88 -1.20
C ARG A 251 27.52 -12.37 -2.33
N ALA A 252 27.46 -12.98 -3.52
CA ALA A 252 28.21 -12.51 -4.69
C ALA A 252 27.70 -11.12 -5.18
N ALA A 253 26.39 -10.92 -5.20
CA ALA A 253 25.78 -9.63 -5.51
C ALA A 253 26.16 -8.55 -4.48
N SER A 254 26.16 -8.87 -3.19
CA SER A 254 26.64 -7.94 -2.15
C SER A 254 28.10 -7.58 -2.37
N ARG A 255 28.94 -8.56 -2.70
CA ARG A 255 30.36 -8.33 -2.99
C ARG A 255 30.58 -7.41 -4.19
N LEU A 256 29.84 -7.61 -5.28
CA LEU A 256 29.91 -6.74 -6.46
C LEU A 256 29.49 -5.29 -6.16
N VAL A 257 28.56 -5.06 -5.24
CA VAL A 257 28.22 -3.71 -4.73
C VAL A 257 29.34 -3.15 -3.84
N GLU A 258 29.88 -3.96 -2.92
CA GLU A 258 31.01 -3.61 -2.05
C GLU A 258 32.29 -3.25 -2.83
N ASP A 259 32.51 -3.87 -4.00
CA ASP A 259 33.66 -3.61 -4.88
C ASP A 259 33.48 -2.37 -5.80
N ILE A 260 32.30 -1.75 -5.87
CA ILE A 260 32.00 -0.55 -6.70
C ILE A 260 31.84 0.72 -5.85
N LEU A 261 31.41 0.59 -4.60
CA LEU A 261 30.98 1.72 -3.78
C LEU A 261 31.95 2.08 -2.65
N GLY A 262 32.10 3.38 -2.38
CA GLY A 262 32.85 3.86 -1.22
C GLY A 262 32.18 3.48 0.11
N PRO A 263 32.93 3.32 1.22
CA PRO A 263 32.38 2.96 2.53
C PRO A 263 31.26 3.88 3.03
N GLU A 264 31.30 5.17 2.69
CA GLU A 264 30.28 6.16 3.07
C GLU A 264 29.00 6.05 2.22
N GLN A 265 29.10 5.52 1.00
CA GLN A 265 27.94 5.25 0.15
C GLN A 265 27.23 3.95 0.52
N LEU A 266 27.90 3.04 1.24
CA LEU A 266 27.34 1.74 1.60
C LEU A 266 26.33 1.81 2.75
N ALA A 267 25.35 0.91 2.67
CA ALA A 267 24.39 0.55 3.69
C ALA A 267 24.02 -0.93 3.53
N TYR A 268 23.31 -1.50 4.51
CA TYR A 268 23.03 -2.94 4.53
C TYR A 268 21.57 -3.21 4.89
N LEU A 269 20.91 -4.05 4.09
CA LEU A 269 19.59 -4.59 4.40
C LEU A 269 19.76 -5.95 5.12
N PRO A 270 19.14 -6.17 6.28
CA PRO A 270 19.22 -7.44 6.99
C PRO A 270 18.33 -8.50 6.32
N GLY A 271 18.74 -9.76 6.45
CA GLY A 271 17.94 -10.93 6.11
C GLY A 271 18.40 -12.17 6.86
N ASP A 272 17.61 -13.24 6.79
CA ASP A 272 17.88 -14.49 7.53
C ASP A 272 19.18 -15.17 7.10
N ALA A 273 19.58 -14.99 5.84
CA ALA A 273 20.84 -15.48 5.25
C ALA A 273 22.03 -14.50 5.45
N GLY A 274 21.86 -13.50 6.32
CA GLY A 274 22.85 -12.44 6.56
C GLY A 274 22.47 -11.11 5.89
N SER A 275 23.35 -10.13 6.06
CA SER A 275 23.16 -8.78 5.51
C SER A 275 23.50 -8.72 4.01
N MET A 276 22.75 -7.89 3.29
CA MET A 276 22.83 -7.67 1.85
C MET A 276 23.24 -6.21 1.58
N ALA A 277 24.28 -5.98 0.78
CA ALA A 277 24.82 -4.64 0.55
C ALA A 277 23.93 -3.79 -0.39
N VAL A 278 23.77 -2.50 -0.09
CA VAL A 278 23.02 -1.52 -0.89
C VAL A 278 23.67 -0.13 -0.80
N TRP A 279 23.32 0.76 -1.71
CA TRP A 279 23.77 2.16 -1.73
C TRP A 279 22.92 3.10 -0.88
N ARG A 280 23.47 4.25 -0.49
CA ARG A 280 22.73 5.45 -0.03
C ARG A 280 22.43 6.38 -1.20
N ASP A 281 23.40 6.52 -2.10
CA ASP A 281 23.40 7.26 -3.36
C ASP A 281 24.34 6.54 -4.37
N LEU A 282 24.31 6.97 -5.63
CA LEU A 282 25.19 6.49 -6.69
C LEU A 282 25.60 7.69 -7.55
N SER A 283 26.82 7.67 -8.11
CA SER A 283 27.14 8.48 -9.28
C SER A 283 26.47 7.89 -10.54
N ALA A 284 26.39 8.66 -11.63
CA ALA A 284 25.84 8.17 -12.90
C ALA A 284 26.66 7.00 -13.46
N GLU A 285 27.98 7.04 -13.28
CA GLU A 285 28.93 5.99 -13.67
C GLU A 285 28.73 4.72 -12.84
N GLN A 286 28.59 4.85 -11.51
CA GLN A 286 28.30 3.72 -10.62
C GLN A 286 26.94 3.09 -10.91
N GLN A 287 25.91 3.90 -11.22
CA GLN A 287 24.60 3.41 -11.62
C GLN A 287 24.66 2.66 -12.96
N ALA A 288 25.43 3.17 -13.93
CA ALA A 288 25.65 2.49 -15.22
C ALA A 288 26.42 1.17 -15.05
N GLU A 289 27.48 1.14 -14.22
CA GLU A 289 28.23 -0.09 -13.95
C GLU A 289 27.35 -1.15 -13.26
N LEU A 290 26.59 -0.76 -12.23
CA LEU A 290 25.67 -1.68 -11.54
C LEU A 290 24.54 -2.19 -12.46
N ALA A 291 24.04 -1.34 -13.39
CA ALA A 291 23.03 -1.74 -14.36
C ALA A 291 23.56 -2.71 -15.44
N ALA A 292 24.87 -2.68 -15.73
CA ALA A 292 25.53 -3.57 -16.67
C ALA A 292 25.93 -4.95 -16.09
N ILE A 293 25.64 -5.23 -14.82
CA ILE A 293 25.97 -6.52 -14.19
C ILE A 293 24.97 -7.59 -14.62
N GLU A 294 25.44 -8.55 -15.41
CA GLU A 294 24.77 -9.84 -15.63
C GLU A 294 25.25 -10.84 -14.57
N LEU A 295 24.42 -11.10 -13.55
CA LEU A 295 24.68 -12.08 -12.50
C LEU A 295 23.70 -13.25 -12.59
N PRO A 296 23.99 -14.30 -13.38
CA PRO A 296 23.22 -15.55 -13.34
C PRO A 296 23.37 -16.29 -12.00
N LEU A 297 22.47 -17.22 -11.72
CA LEU A 297 22.64 -18.19 -10.62
C LEU A 297 23.82 -19.13 -10.90
N LEU A 298 24.69 -19.35 -9.92
CA LEU A 298 25.81 -20.30 -10.01
C LEU A 298 25.33 -21.71 -10.42
N GLY A 299 25.95 -22.30 -11.43
CA GLY A 299 25.59 -23.63 -11.92
C GLY A 299 26.46 -24.09 -13.10
N PRO A 300 26.20 -25.31 -13.63
CA PRO A 300 26.91 -25.84 -14.79
C PRO A 300 26.67 -24.98 -16.04
N ASP A 301 27.67 -24.93 -16.91
CA ASP A 301 27.68 -24.22 -18.20
C ASP A 301 27.34 -22.71 -18.12
N MET A 302 27.46 -22.12 -16.92
CA MET A 302 27.19 -20.72 -16.66
C MET A 302 28.17 -19.80 -17.39
N GLN A 303 27.66 -18.91 -18.24
CA GLN A 303 28.43 -17.81 -18.82
C GLN A 303 28.36 -16.59 -17.89
N ALA A 304 29.50 -16.06 -17.50
CA ALA A 304 29.62 -14.90 -16.61
C ALA A 304 30.97 -14.18 -16.83
N SER A 305 31.05 -12.91 -16.43
CA SER A 305 32.30 -12.14 -16.52
C SER A 305 33.32 -12.56 -15.45
N GLU A 306 34.60 -12.25 -15.69
CA GLU A 306 35.67 -12.50 -14.71
C GLU A 306 35.39 -11.85 -13.35
N LYS A 307 34.79 -10.65 -13.33
CA LYS A 307 34.39 -9.93 -12.11
C LYS A 307 33.33 -10.73 -11.32
N VAL A 308 32.34 -11.30 -12.01
CA VAL A 308 31.30 -12.15 -11.41
C VAL A 308 31.87 -13.47 -10.90
N MET A 309 32.74 -14.12 -11.67
CA MET A 309 33.40 -15.36 -11.26
C MET A 309 34.32 -15.15 -10.06
N ALA A 310 35.04 -14.02 -10.00
CA ALA A 310 35.86 -13.65 -8.84
C ALA A 310 34.99 -13.40 -7.58
N ALA A 311 33.83 -12.74 -7.73
CA ALA A 311 32.89 -12.56 -6.63
C ALA A 311 32.34 -13.90 -6.10
N TYR A 312 31.94 -14.82 -6.99
CA TYR A 312 31.53 -16.17 -6.58
C TYR A 312 32.67 -16.97 -5.94
N GLN A 313 33.88 -16.92 -6.50
CA GLN A 313 35.03 -17.63 -5.94
C GLN A 313 35.41 -17.09 -4.56
N SER A 314 35.34 -15.78 -4.34
CA SER A 314 35.54 -15.16 -3.02
C SER A 314 34.53 -15.67 -1.99
N VAL A 315 33.25 -15.79 -2.36
CA VAL A 315 32.18 -16.30 -1.48
C VAL A 315 32.40 -17.77 -1.15
N MET A 316 32.66 -18.63 -2.15
CA MET A 316 32.88 -20.06 -1.94
C MET A 316 34.13 -20.32 -1.08
N THR A 317 35.23 -19.60 -1.35
CA THR A 317 36.47 -19.68 -0.55
C THR A 317 36.23 -19.27 0.92
N ALA A 318 35.38 -18.26 1.17
CA ALA A 318 35.02 -17.83 2.51
C ALA A 318 34.14 -18.83 3.28
N GLU A 319 33.40 -19.71 2.59
CA GLU A 319 32.71 -20.86 3.22
C GLU A 319 33.57 -22.14 3.27
N GLY A 320 34.80 -22.11 2.74
CA GLY A 320 35.72 -23.25 2.70
C GLY A 320 35.39 -24.29 1.62
N LEU A 321 34.72 -23.87 0.54
CA LEU A 321 34.23 -24.73 -0.54
C LEU A 321 34.75 -24.28 -1.92
N SER A 322 34.68 -25.14 -2.93
CA SER A 322 34.98 -24.77 -4.32
C SER A 322 33.71 -24.61 -5.17
N ILE A 323 33.81 -23.82 -6.25
CA ILE A 323 32.75 -23.72 -7.26
C ILE A 323 32.49 -25.09 -7.91
N ASP A 324 33.56 -25.84 -8.21
CA ASP A 324 33.47 -27.13 -8.89
C ASP A 324 32.68 -28.16 -8.08
N ASP A 325 32.89 -28.27 -6.77
CA ASP A 325 32.15 -29.19 -5.89
C ASP A 325 30.65 -28.88 -5.90
N PHE A 326 30.28 -27.59 -5.89
CA PHE A 326 28.88 -27.18 -5.97
C PHE A 326 28.29 -27.44 -7.36
N VAL A 327 29.01 -27.12 -8.44
CA VAL A 327 28.54 -27.27 -9.82
C VAL A 327 28.39 -28.74 -10.24
N GLN A 328 29.27 -29.62 -9.76
CA GLN A 328 29.25 -31.06 -10.03
C GLN A 328 28.27 -31.86 -9.15
N LEU A 329 27.62 -31.19 -8.18
CA LEU A 329 26.66 -31.81 -7.25
C LEU A 329 25.47 -32.45 -7.98
N ASP A 330 25.37 -33.78 -7.92
CA ASP A 330 24.24 -34.56 -8.48
C ASP A 330 23.77 -35.63 -7.49
N LEU A 331 22.56 -35.46 -6.94
CA LEU A 331 21.89 -36.47 -6.08
C LEU A 331 20.53 -36.86 -6.68
N SER A 332 20.58 -37.66 -7.75
CA SER A 332 19.44 -38.16 -8.52
C SER A 332 18.53 -37.03 -9.02
N GLY A 333 19.07 -36.15 -9.86
CA GLY A 333 18.36 -35.01 -10.45
C GLY A 333 18.29 -33.76 -9.57
N PHE A 334 18.83 -33.83 -8.35
CA PHE A 334 19.25 -32.68 -7.56
C PHE A 334 20.58 -32.18 -8.13
N ARG A 335 20.51 -31.26 -9.11
CA ARG A 335 21.65 -30.56 -9.71
C ARG A 335 21.43 -29.05 -9.72
N PRO A 336 22.46 -28.21 -9.54
CA PRO A 336 22.33 -26.79 -9.78
C PRO A 336 21.96 -26.53 -11.25
N LYS A 337 21.42 -25.33 -11.51
CA LYS A 337 21.15 -24.87 -12.88
C LYS A 337 21.51 -23.40 -12.98
N ALA A 338 22.31 -23.06 -13.99
CA ALA A 338 22.44 -21.66 -14.39
C ALA A 338 21.07 -21.14 -14.85
N ASP A 339 20.70 -19.96 -14.37
CA ASP A 339 19.48 -19.25 -14.75
C ASP A 339 19.75 -17.74 -14.69
N ALA A 340 19.18 -16.99 -15.63
CA ALA A 340 19.44 -15.57 -15.78
C ALA A 340 18.61 -14.74 -14.81
N ARG A 341 19.25 -13.81 -14.10
CA ARG A 341 18.59 -12.91 -13.15
C ARG A 341 19.06 -11.47 -13.37
N ALA A 342 18.12 -10.59 -13.70
CA ALA A 342 18.38 -9.15 -13.74
C ALA A 342 18.93 -8.69 -12.38
N PHE A 343 20.10 -8.03 -12.38
CA PHE A 343 20.79 -7.65 -11.15
C PHE A 343 20.10 -6.51 -10.41
N LEU A 344 19.56 -5.52 -11.14
CA LEU A 344 18.74 -4.43 -10.62
C LEU A 344 17.25 -4.67 -10.86
N VAL A 345 16.41 -4.02 -10.04
CA VAL A 345 14.98 -3.84 -10.30
C VAL A 345 14.52 -2.44 -9.90
N ASN A 346 13.72 -1.81 -10.76
CA ASN A 346 13.07 -0.53 -10.50
C ASN A 346 11.57 -0.79 -10.23
N PRO A 347 11.03 -0.46 -9.05
CA PRO A 347 9.61 -0.68 -8.76
C PRO A 347 8.71 0.32 -9.50
N GLU A 348 7.99 -0.17 -10.51
CA GLU A 348 7.06 0.64 -11.30
C GLU A 348 5.92 1.20 -10.45
N PHE A 349 5.39 2.37 -10.84
CA PHE A 349 4.26 3.05 -10.18
C PHE A 349 4.43 3.27 -8.67
N LEU A 350 5.67 3.28 -8.16
CA LEU A 350 5.96 3.38 -6.72
C LEU A 350 5.43 4.69 -6.10
N ARG A 351 4.40 4.57 -5.27
CA ARG A 351 3.71 5.67 -4.61
C ARG A 351 3.40 5.33 -3.15
N ALA A 352 3.62 6.30 -2.26
CA ALA A 352 3.20 6.25 -0.87
C ALA A 352 2.03 7.22 -0.63
N ALA A 353 0.93 6.72 -0.08
CA ALA A 353 -0.20 7.55 0.32
C ALA A 353 0.16 8.43 1.55
N PRO A 354 -0.59 9.51 1.84
CA PRO A 354 -0.50 10.23 3.10
C PRO A 354 -0.66 9.29 4.31
N ALA A 355 -0.01 9.64 5.42
CA ALA A 355 -0.04 8.83 6.63
C ALA A 355 -1.37 8.96 7.38
N GLU A 356 -2.17 7.89 7.35
CA GLU A 356 -3.44 7.79 8.06
C GLU A 356 -3.22 7.44 9.54
N ARG A 357 -4.21 7.69 10.41
CA ARG A 357 -4.24 7.11 11.76
C ARG A 357 -4.38 5.59 11.66
N ASP A 358 -3.60 4.84 12.44
CA ASP A 358 -3.75 3.38 12.50
C ASP A 358 -4.93 3.00 13.41
N GLU A 359 -5.89 2.27 12.87
CA GLU A 359 -7.07 1.75 13.56
C GLU A 359 -6.74 0.57 14.49
N VAL A 360 -5.67 -0.16 14.21
CA VAL A 360 -5.17 -1.26 15.05
C VAL A 360 -4.27 -0.68 16.15
N TYR A 361 -3.31 0.17 15.77
CA TYR A 361 -2.30 0.72 16.67
C TYR A 361 -2.64 2.17 17.07
N ARG A 362 -3.54 2.33 18.05
CA ARG A 362 -4.23 3.60 18.41
C ARG A 362 -3.38 4.89 18.56
N LYS A 363 -2.07 4.77 18.85
CA LYS A 363 -1.10 5.88 19.01
C LYS A 363 -0.23 6.12 17.76
N SER A 364 -0.20 5.19 16.82
CA SER A 364 0.73 5.14 15.69
C SER A 364 0.07 5.69 14.40
N ARG A 365 0.81 5.63 13.28
CA ARG A 365 0.29 5.88 11.93
C ARG A 365 0.36 4.61 11.08
N LYS A 366 -0.36 4.62 9.97
CA LYS A 366 -0.23 3.65 8.88
C LYS A 366 -0.01 4.37 7.55
N MET A 367 0.62 3.71 6.61
CA MET A 367 0.88 4.24 5.26
C MET A 367 0.62 3.14 4.22
N ARG A 368 -0.08 3.49 3.15
CA ARG A 368 -0.33 2.58 2.02
C ARG A 368 0.73 2.82 0.95
N LEU A 369 1.54 1.80 0.68
CA LEU A 369 2.40 1.73 -0.49
C LEU A 369 1.66 1.05 -1.65
N ARG A 370 1.92 1.52 -2.87
CA ARG A 370 1.55 0.85 -4.13
C ARG A 370 2.77 0.83 -5.04
N PHE A 371 3.01 -0.29 -5.73
CA PHE A 371 4.04 -0.46 -6.76
C PHE A 371 3.82 -1.78 -7.52
N SER A 372 4.41 -1.92 -8.70
CA SER A 372 4.52 -3.20 -9.42
C SER A 372 5.97 -3.69 -9.41
N LEU A 373 6.14 -5.01 -9.49
CA LEU A 373 7.44 -5.65 -9.70
C LEU A 373 7.31 -6.78 -10.75
N PRO A 374 8.33 -7.02 -11.60
CA PRO A 374 8.33 -8.15 -12.51
C PRO A 374 8.38 -9.51 -11.79
N ARG A 375 8.19 -10.61 -12.50
CA ARG A 375 8.29 -11.97 -11.93
C ARG A 375 9.66 -12.23 -11.26
N GLY A 376 9.67 -12.99 -10.16
CA GLY A 376 10.90 -13.36 -9.44
C GLY A 376 11.49 -12.32 -8.48
N HIS A 377 10.78 -11.21 -8.23
CA HIS A 377 11.19 -10.11 -7.35
C HIS A 377 10.40 -10.11 -6.01
N TYR A 378 10.98 -9.50 -4.97
CA TYR A 378 10.43 -9.52 -3.61
C TYR A 378 9.97 -8.13 -3.12
N ALA A 379 8.66 -7.95 -2.97
CA ALA A 379 8.06 -6.70 -2.47
C ALA A 379 8.54 -6.31 -1.05
N THR A 380 8.96 -7.28 -0.24
CA THR A 380 9.59 -7.05 1.06
C THR A 380 10.94 -6.35 0.98
N LEU A 381 11.71 -6.51 -0.10
CA LEU A 381 12.95 -5.75 -0.30
C LEU A 381 12.68 -4.27 -0.55
N VAL A 382 11.65 -3.93 -1.33
CA VAL A 382 11.20 -2.54 -1.53
C VAL A 382 10.83 -1.92 -0.18
N VAL A 383 10.13 -2.65 0.69
CA VAL A 383 9.79 -2.18 2.04
C VAL A 383 11.01 -2.05 2.95
N LYS A 384 11.94 -3.03 2.97
CA LYS A 384 13.21 -2.95 3.71
C LYS A 384 14.04 -1.73 3.26
N ARG A 385 14.12 -1.51 1.95
CA ARG A 385 14.84 -0.40 1.31
C ARG A 385 14.24 0.97 1.64
N LEU A 386 12.91 1.13 1.61
CA LEU A 386 12.22 2.37 1.93
C LEU A 386 12.27 2.76 3.43
N LEU A 387 12.55 1.80 4.31
CA LEU A 387 12.61 2.01 5.77
C LEU A 387 14.04 1.97 6.33
N MET A 388 15.05 1.87 5.47
CA MET A 388 16.47 1.95 5.83
C MET A 388 16.78 3.21 6.68
N PRO A 389 17.80 3.19 7.58
CA PRO A 389 18.28 4.41 8.21
C PRO A 389 18.81 5.42 7.17
N THR A 390 18.53 6.70 7.38
CA THR A 390 18.99 7.80 6.51
C THR A 390 20.44 8.18 6.80
N ASP A 391 20.85 8.14 8.07
CA ASP A 391 22.01 8.86 8.58
C ASP A 391 23.26 7.96 8.67
N LEU A 392 24.45 8.56 8.76
CA LEU A 392 25.75 7.86 8.70
C LEU A 392 26.39 7.56 10.07
N VAL A 393 25.92 8.17 11.16
CA VAL A 393 26.67 8.23 12.42
C VAL A 393 26.38 7.03 13.32
N GLU A 394 27.37 6.13 13.41
CA GLU A 394 27.49 5.06 14.42
C GLU A 394 26.30 4.09 14.56
N ASP A 395 25.54 3.86 13.50
CA ASP A 395 24.25 3.17 13.53
C ASP A 395 24.29 1.64 13.80
N GLY A 396 25.36 1.12 14.41
CA GLY A 396 25.38 -0.24 14.97
C GLY A 396 24.22 -0.49 15.95
N PRO A 397 23.97 0.38 16.94
CA PRO A 397 22.81 0.28 17.81
C PRO A 397 21.48 0.59 17.10
N GLN A 398 21.37 1.62 16.25
CA GLN A 398 20.06 1.94 15.66
C GLN A 398 19.66 1.00 14.51
N LEU A 399 20.60 0.46 13.72
CA LEU A 399 20.31 -0.63 12.79
C LEU A 399 19.91 -1.90 13.56
N ARG A 400 20.51 -2.19 14.72
CA ARG A 400 20.06 -3.29 15.59
C ARG A 400 18.72 -3.02 16.27
N ILE A 401 18.42 -1.79 16.66
CA ILE A 401 17.11 -1.38 17.20
C ILE A 401 16.05 -1.36 16.09
N TRP A 402 16.43 -1.05 14.85
CA TRP A 402 15.57 -1.18 13.67
C TRP A 402 15.33 -2.65 13.35
N ILE A 403 16.37 -3.49 13.35
CA ILE A 403 16.24 -4.96 13.28
C ILE A 403 15.34 -5.49 14.41
N ALA A 404 15.42 -4.97 15.63
CA ALA A 404 14.57 -5.40 16.75
C ALA A 404 13.13 -4.85 16.69
N ARG A 405 12.91 -3.64 16.17
CA ARG A 405 11.58 -3.01 16.01
C ARG A 405 10.84 -3.47 14.76
N HIS A 406 11.58 -3.87 13.72
CA HIS A 406 11.06 -4.28 12.41
C HIS A 406 11.33 -5.75 12.10
N ALA A 407 11.95 -6.48 13.02
CA ALA A 407 11.68 -7.90 13.19
C ALA A 407 10.17 -8.11 13.21
N LEU A 408 9.74 -9.04 12.36
CA LEU A 408 8.56 -9.83 12.65
C LEU A 408 8.85 -10.50 14.01
N GLU A 409 7.99 -10.27 15.02
CA GLU A 409 8.28 -10.62 16.43
C GLU A 409 8.64 -12.10 16.62
N TRP A 410 9.92 -12.40 16.81
CA TRP A 410 10.43 -13.71 17.20
C TRP A 410 11.59 -13.56 18.21
N PRO A 411 11.66 -14.42 19.25
CA PRO A 411 12.69 -14.36 20.29
C PRO A 411 14.04 -14.90 19.80
N ASP A 412 15.07 -14.75 20.63
CA ASP A 412 16.40 -15.29 20.36
C ASP A 412 16.47 -16.84 20.41
N ALA A 413 17.66 -17.38 20.10
CA ALA A 413 17.93 -18.82 20.07
C ALA A 413 17.90 -19.51 21.45
N GLN A 414 17.57 -18.80 22.53
CA GLN A 414 17.30 -19.35 23.86
C GLN A 414 15.88 -18.99 24.36
N GLY A 415 15.05 -18.34 23.54
CA GLY A 415 13.67 -17.99 23.87
C GLY A 415 13.50 -16.75 24.75
N ASN A 416 14.54 -15.93 24.92
CA ASN A 416 14.49 -14.73 25.75
C ASN A 416 14.24 -13.44 24.95
N MET A 417 13.79 -12.41 25.67
CA MET A 417 13.63 -11.04 25.18
C MET A 417 14.88 -10.23 25.52
N LEU A 418 15.96 -10.37 24.74
CA LEU A 418 17.19 -9.63 24.99
C LEU A 418 17.14 -8.18 24.47
N VAL A 419 17.39 -7.25 25.40
CA VAL A 419 17.80 -5.87 25.09
C VAL A 419 19.24 -5.91 24.56
N SER A 420 19.56 -4.98 23.65
CA SER A 420 20.82 -4.92 22.91
C SER A 420 22.08 -4.95 23.77
N ASN A 421 23.06 -5.76 23.37
CA ASN A 421 24.48 -5.45 23.59
C ASN A 421 25.32 -5.81 22.34
N THR A 422 26.46 -5.16 22.13
CA THR A 422 26.74 -4.64 20.78
C THR A 422 27.91 -5.29 20.00
N GLU A 423 28.68 -6.23 20.56
CA GLU A 423 30.05 -6.46 20.07
C GLU A 423 30.26 -7.62 19.07
N ASP A 424 29.49 -8.72 19.13
CA ASP A 424 29.86 -10.00 18.48
C ASP A 424 29.52 -10.10 16.96
N GLN A 425 29.96 -9.11 16.16
CA GLN A 425 29.74 -9.03 14.69
C GLN A 425 31.02 -8.89 13.85
N ARG A 426 32.21 -9.25 14.39
CA ARG A 426 33.47 -9.28 13.62
C ARG A 426 34.03 -10.67 13.32
N ASN A 427 33.63 -11.72 14.05
CA ASN A 427 34.16 -13.08 13.86
C ASN A 427 33.10 -14.06 13.31
N TRP A 428 32.94 -14.06 11.99
CA TRP A 428 32.37 -15.18 11.22
C TRP A 428 33.39 -15.87 10.29
N GLY A 429 34.69 -15.71 10.58
CA GLY A 429 35.78 -16.54 10.05
C GLY A 429 36.26 -17.61 11.04
N ASP A 430 36.57 -17.22 12.28
CA ASP A 430 37.24 -18.08 13.27
C ASP A 430 36.31 -18.96 14.14
N ARG A 431 35.23 -19.53 13.59
CA ARG A 431 34.44 -20.57 14.28
C ARG A 431 34.21 -21.85 13.44
N ALA A 432 35.20 -22.20 12.62
CA ALA A 432 35.44 -23.58 12.20
C ALA A 432 35.91 -24.44 13.39
N GLY A 433 35.03 -24.64 14.39
CA GLY A 433 35.39 -25.31 15.65
C GLY A 433 34.34 -25.20 16.75
N GLY A 434 33.25 -25.98 16.64
CA GLY A 434 32.35 -26.22 17.78
C GLY A 434 33.00 -27.12 18.86
N PRO A 435 32.47 -27.18 20.10
CA PRO A 435 33.18 -27.75 21.26
C PRO A 435 33.53 -29.25 21.24
N TRP A 436 33.20 -29.98 20.17
CA TRP A 436 33.33 -31.44 20.07
C TRP A 436 34.56 -31.90 19.25
N ALA A 437 35.32 -30.97 18.66
CA ALA A 437 36.46 -31.27 17.80
C ALA A 437 37.83 -31.42 18.52
N ARG A 438 37.86 -31.57 19.86
CA ARG A 438 39.11 -31.79 20.63
C ARG A 438 38.97 -32.74 21.82
N ARG A 439 38.78 -34.04 21.54
CA ARG A 439 39.27 -35.17 22.39
C ARG A 439 39.56 -36.41 21.54
N SER A 440 40.73 -36.42 20.90
CA SER A 440 41.38 -37.63 20.38
C SER A 440 42.48 -38.09 21.33
N ASN A 441 42.79 -39.39 21.31
CA ASN A 441 43.66 -40.09 22.27
C ASN A 441 45.05 -39.46 22.53
N GLU A 442 45.34 -39.21 23.80
CA GLU A 442 46.62 -39.21 24.53
C GLU A 442 46.21 -39.21 26.02
N ASP A 443 46.74 -40.01 26.96
CA ASP A 443 47.91 -40.91 26.96
C ASP A 443 47.58 -42.36 27.37
N TYR A 444 48.49 -43.29 27.04
CA TYR A 444 48.62 -44.57 27.75
C TYR A 444 49.54 -44.40 28.98
N GLY A 445 49.05 -44.72 30.18
CA GLY A 445 49.84 -44.72 31.42
C GLY A 445 49.46 -45.91 32.31
N ASP A 446 50.44 -46.74 32.65
CA ASP A 446 50.24 -48.08 33.22
C ASP A 446 50.37 -48.12 34.78
N ASN A 447 50.14 -49.30 35.35
CA ASN A 447 50.54 -49.76 36.70
C ASN A 447 49.57 -49.44 37.88
N PRO A 448 49.66 -50.12 39.06
CA PRO A 448 48.67 -51.18 39.31
C PRO A 448 48.12 -51.33 40.77
N ARG A 449 47.26 -52.34 40.95
CA ARG A 449 46.80 -53.00 42.21
C ARG A 449 45.78 -52.19 43.04
N GLY A 450 44.74 -52.83 43.60
CA GLY A 450 44.31 -54.23 43.45
C GLY A 450 43.28 -54.64 44.53
N GLU A 451 42.73 -55.87 44.42
CA GLU A 451 41.96 -56.61 45.44
C GLU A 451 40.65 -55.93 45.98
N ARG A 452 39.49 -56.61 46.13
CA ARG A 452 39.14 -58.04 46.23
C ARG A 452 37.66 -58.28 45.88
N HIS A 453 37.31 -59.56 45.69
CA HIS A 453 35.99 -60.26 45.78
C HIS A 453 34.64 -59.49 45.69
N GLY A 454 33.57 -60.01 45.10
CA GLY A 454 33.35 -61.33 44.48
C GLY A 454 32.06 -62.02 44.95
N ARG A 455 31.11 -62.26 44.03
CA ARG A 455 29.87 -63.09 44.06
C ARG A 455 29.09 -62.79 42.75
N GLU A 456 28.52 -63.71 41.95
CA GLU A 456 27.55 -64.81 42.22
C GLU A 456 26.23 -64.26 42.85
N ASP A 457 24.98 -64.58 42.50
CA ASP A 457 24.33 -65.67 41.74
C ASP A 457 22.84 -65.26 41.43
N ARG A 458 22.01 -65.87 40.56
CA ARG A 458 22.11 -66.77 39.39
C ARG A 458 20.69 -66.95 38.77
N PHE A 459 20.58 -67.32 37.48
CA PHE A 459 19.31 -67.69 36.76
C PHE A 459 18.29 -66.55 36.48
N GLY A 460 17.33 -66.67 35.54
CA GLY A 460 17.16 -67.67 34.45
C GLY A 460 15.69 -68.05 34.14
N ARG A 461 15.42 -68.43 32.87
CA ARG A 461 14.13 -68.91 32.28
C ARG A 461 13.06 -67.82 31.98
N GLU A 462 12.43 -67.79 30.79
CA GLU A 462 11.58 -68.77 30.05
C GLU A 462 10.25 -69.08 30.77
N GLY A 463 9.06 -68.96 30.17
CA GLY A 463 8.66 -68.49 28.83
C GLY A 463 7.21 -68.94 28.49
N ARG A 464 6.70 -68.56 27.29
CA ARG A 464 5.38 -68.97 26.72
C ARG A 464 4.14 -68.45 27.49
N ASP A 465 2.90 -68.43 27.01
CA ASP A 465 2.16 -68.40 25.73
C ASP A 465 0.68 -68.49 26.21
N ASP A 466 -0.30 -67.74 25.66
CA ASP A 466 -1.55 -68.32 25.09
C ASP A 466 -2.54 -67.24 24.56
N ARG A 467 -3.77 -67.65 24.16
CA ARG A 467 -4.60 -67.03 23.10
C ARG A 467 -6.09 -66.85 23.44
N GLY A 468 -6.76 -65.90 22.76
CA GLY A 468 -8.25 -65.79 22.63
C GLY A 468 -8.95 -64.96 23.73
N GLY A 469 -10.14 -64.38 23.57
CA GLY A 469 -11.08 -64.15 22.43
C GLY A 469 -11.83 -62.80 22.64
N ARG A 470 -12.56 -62.17 21.69
CA ARG A 470 -13.87 -62.53 21.09
C ARG A 470 -14.98 -62.88 22.09
N ASP A 471 -16.22 -62.36 22.11
CA ASP A 471 -16.98 -61.25 21.42
C ASP A 471 -18.05 -60.74 22.46
N ASP A 472 -19.04 -59.83 22.32
CA ASP A 472 -19.69 -59.09 21.21
C ASP A 472 -20.21 -57.66 21.65
N ARG A 473 -21.53 -57.41 21.89
CA ARG A 473 -22.18 -56.07 22.02
C ARG A 473 -23.43 -56.01 22.95
N TYR A 474 -23.82 -54.81 23.43
CA TYR A 474 -25.17 -54.14 23.40
C TYR A 474 -25.56 -53.24 24.62
N GLY A 475 -26.38 -52.17 24.36
CA GLY A 475 -26.96 -51.19 25.34
C GLY A 475 -26.35 -49.76 25.21
N ARG A 476 -27.01 -48.60 24.98
CA ARG A 476 -28.38 -48.01 25.21
C ARG A 476 -28.74 -47.76 26.69
N ASP A 477 -29.23 -46.60 27.18
CA ASP A 477 -29.46 -45.18 26.72
C ASP A 477 -29.52 -44.26 28.00
N ASP A 478 -29.82 -42.94 28.09
CA ASP A 478 -30.18 -41.85 27.13
C ASP A 478 -29.59 -40.45 27.60
N ARG A 479 -30.41 -39.40 27.86
CA ARG A 479 -30.01 -37.98 28.03
C ARG A 479 -30.95 -37.13 28.93
N SER A 480 -30.41 -36.23 29.76
CA SER A 480 -31.04 -34.98 30.30
C SER A 480 -30.08 -34.24 31.29
N GLY A 481 -30.21 -32.95 31.66
CA GLY A 481 -31.05 -31.86 31.12
C GLY A 481 -31.46 -30.74 32.12
N PHE A 482 -30.66 -29.67 32.26
CA PHE A 482 -30.98 -28.24 32.61
C PHE A 482 -31.90 -27.82 33.82
N ASP A 483 -31.36 -26.95 34.71
CA ASP A 483 -31.92 -25.69 35.29
C ASP A 483 -33.17 -25.69 36.26
N PRO A 484 -33.59 -24.55 36.90
CA PRO A 484 -32.85 -23.67 37.86
C PRO A 484 -33.71 -23.10 39.06
N VAL A 485 -33.23 -22.02 39.74
CA VAL A 485 -33.87 -21.05 40.71
C VAL A 485 -34.30 -21.57 42.13
N GLU A 486 -34.66 -20.78 43.18
CA GLU A 486 -34.99 -19.33 43.37
C GLU A 486 -34.44 -18.69 44.71
N ARG A 487 -35.25 -18.37 45.75
CA ARG A 487 -34.93 -17.47 46.91
C ARG A 487 -35.71 -17.76 48.22
N HIS A 488 -35.28 -17.19 49.37
CA HIS A 488 -36.08 -16.97 50.61
C HIS A 488 -35.60 -15.73 51.43
N HIS A 489 -36.30 -15.35 52.51
CA HIS A 489 -36.27 -14.04 53.23
C HIS A 489 -36.36 -14.18 54.78
N GLU A 490 -36.46 -13.04 55.51
CA GLU A 490 -36.89 -12.79 56.92
C GLU A 490 -35.84 -12.12 57.87
N ASP A 491 -36.34 -11.27 58.79
CA ASP A 491 -36.10 -9.78 58.95
C ASP A 491 -36.55 -9.33 60.40
N ASP A 492 -36.31 -8.18 61.09
CA ASP A 492 -35.63 -6.87 60.86
C ASP A 492 -34.45 -6.59 61.86
N GLU A 493 -34.48 -6.01 63.08
CA GLU A 493 -35.50 -5.43 64.00
C GLU A 493 -35.02 -4.04 64.58
N LYS A 494 -35.92 -3.19 65.11
CA LYS A 494 -35.59 -1.87 65.71
C LYS A 494 -36.50 -1.36 66.85
N PRO A 495 -35.96 -0.62 67.85
CA PRO A 495 -36.72 0.29 68.72
C PRO A 495 -36.57 1.78 68.34
N ASN A 496 -37.58 2.60 68.67
CA ASN A 496 -37.70 4.04 68.36
C ASN A 496 -37.44 4.96 69.57
N ILE A 497 -36.83 6.13 69.36
CA ILE A 497 -36.86 7.27 70.31
C ILE A 497 -37.07 8.60 69.55
N ARG A 498 -37.92 9.50 70.10
CA ARG A 498 -38.04 10.93 69.77
C ARG A 498 -37.59 11.73 71.03
N VAL A 499 -37.18 13.00 71.01
CA VAL A 499 -38.01 14.22 70.77
C VAL A 499 -37.10 15.48 70.78
N ALA A 500 -37.39 16.45 69.88
CA ALA A 500 -37.11 17.90 69.92
C ALA A 500 -35.66 18.47 70.15
N GLY A 501 -35.50 19.74 69.74
CA GLY A 501 -34.36 20.61 70.10
C GLY A 501 -33.35 20.82 68.97
N GLY A 502 -33.39 21.97 68.29
CA GLY A 502 -32.49 22.26 67.17
C GLY A 502 -31.26 23.10 67.56
N VAL A 503 -30.09 22.47 67.60
CA VAL A 503 -28.77 23.13 67.44
C VAL A 503 -27.86 22.18 66.65
N ALA A 504 -27.27 22.64 65.54
CA ALA A 504 -26.34 21.84 64.75
C ALA A 504 -24.91 21.93 65.32
N ALA A 505 -24.51 20.95 66.13
CA ALA A 505 -23.14 20.81 66.61
C ALA A 505 -22.27 19.99 65.63
N LYS A 506 -21.00 20.36 65.45
CA LYS A 506 -19.99 19.47 64.86
C LYS A 506 -19.55 18.47 65.92
N VAL A 507 -19.67 17.18 65.63
CA VAL A 507 -19.06 16.10 66.41
C VAL A 507 -18.06 15.38 65.51
N GLN A 508 -16.91 15.03 66.09
CA GLN A 508 -15.83 14.31 65.45
C GLN A 508 -15.69 12.97 66.18
N THR A 509 -15.75 11.86 65.45
CA THR A 509 -15.63 10.50 65.99
C THR A 509 -14.23 9.96 65.80
N ASP A 510 -13.84 8.99 66.63
CA ASP A 510 -12.47 8.45 66.67
C ASP A 510 -12.07 7.65 65.40
N ASP A 511 -13.01 7.38 64.49
CA ASP A 511 -12.75 6.88 63.13
C ASP A 511 -12.38 8.00 62.12
N GLY A 512 -12.15 9.22 62.60
CA GLY A 512 -11.67 10.35 61.81
C GLY A 512 -12.72 11.03 60.94
N ARG A 513 -14.00 10.69 61.10
CA ARG A 513 -15.10 11.27 60.33
C ARG A 513 -15.73 12.46 61.06
N THR A 514 -16.09 13.50 60.30
CA THR A 514 -16.87 14.63 60.79
C THR A 514 -18.20 14.67 60.05
N SER A 515 -19.30 14.63 60.80
CA SER A 515 -20.66 14.76 60.28
C SER A 515 -21.27 16.08 60.72
N LEU A 516 -22.14 16.65 59.88
CA LEU A 516 -22.80 17.92 60.10
C LEU A 516 -24.26 17.77 59.65
N VAL A 517 -25.22 17.94 60.56
CA VAL A 517 -26.62 17.58 60.33
C VAL A 517 -27.53 18.80 60.51
N ALA A 518 -28.20 19.20 59.43
CA ALA A 518 -29.32 20.14 59.46
C ALA A 518 -30.20 19.98 58.20
N GLY A 519 -31.39 19.39 58.38
CA GLY A 519 -32.54 19.55 57.47
C GLY A 519 -32.53 18.82 56.12
N GLY A 520 -33.08 17.59 56.10
CA GLY A 520 -33.59 16.95 54.88
C GLY A 520 -32.60 16.04 54.13
N ASP A 521 -33.15 14.95 53.59
CA ASP A 521 -32.61 14.03 52.57
C ASP A 521 -31.15 13.55 52.69
N TYR A 522 -30.99 12.29 53.10
CA TYR A 522 -29.71 11.58 53.08
C TYR A 522 -29.35 11.10 51.67
N VAL A 523 -28.28 11.66 51.09
CA VAL A 523 -27.56 11.06 49.96
C VAL A 523 -26.23 10.51 50.46
N HIS A 524 -26.14 9.19 50.61
CA HIS A 524 -24.89 8.52 50.95
C HIS A 524 -23.99 8.37 49.71
N GLU A 525 -23.19 9.40 49.42
CA GLU A 525 -22.00 9.24 48.56
C GLU A 525 -21.03 8.24 49.21
N THR A 526 -20.67 7.16 48.49
CA THR A 526 -19.68 6.19 48.95
C THR A 526 -18.26 6.75 48.89
N PHE A 527 -17.31 6.08 49.55
CA PHE A 527 -15.89 6.46 49.45
C PHE A 527 -15.37 6.33 48.00
N GLU A 528 -15.83 5.31 47.27
CA GLU A 528 -15.52 5.10 45.85
C GLU A 528 -16.10 6.21 44.97
N GLN A 529 -17.36 6.60 45.16
CA GLN A 529 -17.97 7.72 44.44
C GLN A 529 -17.23 9.04 44.70
N ARG A 530 -16.63 9.23 45.89
CA ARG A 530 -15.78 10.39 46.20
C ARG A 530 -14.38 10.31 45.58
N GLN A 531 -13.80 9.11 45.42
CA GLN A 531 -12.57 8.89 44.65
C GLN A 531 -12.85 9.21 43.17
N GLU A 532 -13.84 8.55 42.57
CA GLU A 532 -14.21 8.66 41.16
C GLU A 532 -14.57 10.11 40.78
N ARG A 533 -15.35 10.81 41.61
CA ARG A 533 -15.71 12.23 41.40
C ARG A 533 -14.56 13.22 41.67
N ALA A 534 -13.52 12.81 42.40
CA ALA A 534 -12.27 13.56 42.53
C ALA A 534 -11.34 13.34 41.34
N GLU A 535 -11.25 12.10 40.83
CA GLU A 535 -10.52 11.76 39.61
C GLU A 535 -11.16 12.40 38.37
N GLU A 536 -12.49 12.41 38.24
CA GLU A 536 -13.20 13.15 37.19
C GLU A 536 -12.87 14.65 37.25
N LYS A 537 -12.90 15.27 38.44
CA LYS A 537 -12.55 16.69 38.61
C LYS A 537 -11.09 16.95 38.27
N LYS A 538 -10.17 16.04 38.62
CA LYS A 538 -8.75 16.12 38.27
C LYS A 538 -8.56 16.00 36.76
N ALA A 539 -9.15 15.00 36.13
CA ALA A 539 -9.09 14.79 34.68
C ALA A 539 -9.78 15.93 33.89
N ALA A 540 -10.85 16.54 34.43
CA ALA A 540 -11.48 17.72 33.85
C ALA A 540 -10.60 18.98 33.99
N ALA A 541 -9.90 19.14 35.12
CA ALA A 541 -8.93 20.21 35.32
C ALA A 541 -7.71 20.04 34.40
N GLU A 542 -7.17 18.83 34.29
CA GLU A 542 -6.06 18.48 33.39
C GLU A 542 -6.47 18.70 31.92
N ARG A 543 -7.64 18.24 31.47
CA ARG A 543 -8.17 18.54 30.12
C ARG A 543 -8.40 20.04 29.87
N LYS A 544 -8.72 20.82 30.91
CA LYS A 544 -8.87 22.29 30.80
C LYS A 544 -7.50 22.97 30.71
N ALA A 545 -6.51 22.51 31.48
CA ALA A 545 -5.12 22.97 31.42
C ALA A 545 -4.46 22.59 30.08
N GLU A 546 -4.63 21.35 29.60
CA GLU A 546 -4.17 20.89 28.29
C GLU A 546 -4.76 21.72 27.15
N LYS A 547 -6.07 22.01 27.19
CA LYS A 547 -6.71 22.91 26.22
C LYS A 547 -6.20 24.35 26.32
N ALA A 548 -5.93 24.87 27.51
CA ALA A 548 -5.37 26.21 27.69
C ALA A 548 -3.92 26.30 27.19
N ALA A 549 -3.07 25.33 27.54
CA ALA A 549 -1.70 25.23 27.07
C ALA A 549 -1.62 25.06 25.55
N ARG A 550 -2.46 24.18 24.97
CA ARG A 550 -2.54 23.98 23.53
C ARG A 550 -3.15 25.18 22.77
N LYS A 551 -4.00 25.98 23.42
CA LYS A 551 -4.44 27.27 22.87
C LYS A 551 -3.29 28.27 22.86
N ALA A 552 -2.55 28.40 23.96
CA ALA A 552 -1.37 29.27 24.04
C ALA A 552 -0.26 28.85 23.06
N GLU A 553 -0.01 27.55 22.89
CA GLU A 553 0.95 26.99 21.91
C GLU A 553 0.52 27.27 20.45
N TYR A 554 -0.79 27.34 20.19
CA TYR A 554 -1.32 27.72 18.88
C TYR A 554 -1.18 29.23 18.67
N GLU A 555 -1.55 30.04 19.65
CA GLU A 555 -1.42 31.51 19.63
C GLU A 555 0.05 31.97 19.55
N SER A 556 1.00 31.17 20.07
CA SER A 556 2.46 31.42 19.94
C SER A 556 3.11 30.80 18.70
N LYS A 557 2.37 30.06 17.87
CA LYS A 557 2.83 29.50 16.58
C LYS A 557 2.26 30.21 15.37
N PHE A 558 1.23 31.03 15.56
CA PHE A 558 0.61 31.88 14.54
C PHE A 558 0.73 33.39 14.86
N SER A 559 1.62 33.77 15.77
CA SER A 559 2.02 35.16 15.96
C SER A 559 2.91 35.60 14.79
N ILE A 560 2.35 36.42 13.89
CA ILE A 560 3.15 37.18 12.90
C ILE A 560 4.17 38.02 13.70
N ASP A 561 5.46 37.93 13.33
CA ASP A 561 6.51 38.67 14.01
C ASP A 561 6.29 40.20 13.80
N PRO A 562 6.19 41.02 14.85
CA PRO A 562 5.81 42.44 14.72
C PRO A 562 6.75 43.33 13.90
N GLY A 563 7.91 42.83 13.47
CA GLY A 563 8.90 43.58 12.70
C GLY A 563 8.64 43.72 11.19
N VAL A 564 7.86 42.81 10.58
CA VAL A 564 7.80 42.71 9.10
C VAL A 564 6.93 43.81 8.46
N THR A 565 7.54 44.61 7.58
CA THR A 565 6.96 45.80 6.95
C THR A 565 6.64 45.60 5.46
N ILE A 566 5.66 46.33 4.94
CA ILE A 566 5.40 46.39 3.48
C ILE A 566 6.45 47.30 2.84
N GLY A 567 7.01 46.88 1.72
CA GLY A 567 8.17 47.53 1.08
C GLY A 567 9.54 47.05 1.58
N GLU A 568 9.57 46.12 2.54
CA GLU A 568 10.80 45.53 3.05
C GLU A 568 11.32 44.41 2.13
N ARG A 569 12.65 44.35 1.97
CA ARG A 569 13.39 43.51 1.01
C ARG A 569 13.98 42.28 1.72
N PHE A 570 13.78 41.10 1.15
CA PHE A 570 14.28 39.82 1.68
C PHE A 570 14.94 38.98 0.58
N GLU A 571 16.07 38.35 0.87
CA GLU A 571 16.63 37.28 0.04
C GLU A 571 15.82 36.00 0.28
N GLY A 572 15.18 35.47 -0.77
CA GLY A 572 14.22 34.37 -0.64
C GLY A 572 14.49 33.21 -1.60
N ARG A 573 14.21 31.97 -1.13
CA ARG A 573 14.42 30.72 -1.88
C ARG A 573 13.12 30.14 -2.44
N VAL A 574 13.10 29.75 -3.71
CA VAL A 574 11.94 29.09 -4.34
C VAL A 574 11.69 27.69 -3.76
N THR A 575 10.63 27.54 -2.96
CA THR A 575 10.20 26.25 -2.38
C THR A 575 9.22 25.48 -3.27
N GLY A 576 8.52 26.16 -4.18
CA GLY A 576 7.53 25.54 -5.06
C GLY A 576 7.14 26.41 -6.24
N ILE A 577 6.86 25.77 -7.38
CA ILE A 577 6.40 26.42 -8.62
C ILE A 577 5.02 25.88 -9.00
N GLN A 578 4.08 26.77 -9.37
CA GLN A 578 2.73 26.42 -9.83
C GLN A 578 2.31 27.35 -10.99
N ASN A 579 1.31 26.95 -11.78
CA ASN A 579 0.90 27.64 -13.01
C ASN A 579 0.35 29.08 -12.82
N PHE A 580 0.25 29.58 -11.59
CA PHE A 580 -0.21 30.94 -11.26
C PHE A 580 0.83 31.77 -10.48
N GLY A 581 2.01 31.19 -10.20
CA GLY A 581 3.08 31.84 -9.45
C GLY A 581 3.94 30.85 -8.66
N ILE A 582 4.88 31.39 -7.90
CA ILE A 582 5.82 30.62 -7.09
C ILE A 582 5.62 30.87 -5.60
N PHE A 583 6.19 29.97 -4.80
CA PHE A 583 6.31 30.05 -3.36
C PHE A 583 7.79 30.22 -3.00
N VAL A 584 8.06 31.17 -2.12
CA VAL A 584 9.40 31.63 -1.75
C VAL A 584 9.50 31.64 -0.24
N ASP A 585 10.43 30.88 0.34
CA ASP A 585 10.78 31.03 1.76
C ASP A 585 11.54 32.34 1.93
N ILE A 586 10.94 33.28 2.67
CA ILE A 586 11.50 34.61 2.99
C ILE A 586 12.10 34.65 4.41
N GLY A 587 12.34 33.47 4.99
CA GLY A 587 12.78 33.31 6.37
C GLY A 587 11.62 33.23 7.36
N PHE A 588 11.97 33.16 8.65
CA PHE A 588 11.03 33.10 9.78
C PHE A 588 10.01 31.93 9.74
N GLY A 589 10.20 30.96 8.83
CA GLY A 589 9.35 29.78 8.69
C GLY A 589 7.99 30.04 8.03
N GLN A 590 7.86 31.08 7.21
CA GLN A 590 6.63 31.43 6.50
C GLN A 590 6.91 31.70 5.01
N GLU A 591 6.09 31.11 4.13
CA GLU A 591 6.26 31.23 2.68
C GLU A 591 5.55 32.48 2.13
N GLY A 592 6.28 33.27 1.34
CA GLY A 592 5.74 34.32 0.49
C GLY A 592 5.31 33.78 -0.87
N MET A 593 4.18 34.27 -1.38
CA MET A 593 3.66 33.89 -2.71
C MET A 593 3.90 35.03 -3.71
N CYS A 594 4.59 34.72 -4.81
CA CYS A 594 4.87 35.65 -5.91
C CYS A 594 4.03 35.26 -7.14
N PRO A 595 3.01 36.05 -7.55
CA PRO A 595 2.24 35.80 -8.76
C PRO A 595 3.09 35.84 -10.03
N SER A 596 2.68 35.13 -11.09
CA SER A 596 3.41 35.14 -12.38
C SER A 596 3.56 36.54 -13.01
N SER A 597 2.69 37.50 -12.64
CA SER A 597 2.75 38.91 -13.05
C SER A 597 3.74 39.77 -12.24
N GLU A 598 4.46 39.18 -11.28
CA GLU A 598 5.45 39.84 -10.42
C GLU A 598 6.83 39.15 -10.50
N LEU A 599 7.00 38.21 -11.43
CA LEU A 599 8.25 37.45 -11.68
C LEU A 599 9.23 38.16 -12.62
N ALA A 600 8.72 38.94 -13.57
CA ALA A 600 9.46 39.58 -14.65
C ALA A 600 8.65 40.78 -15.19
N GLU A 601 9.25 41.60 -16.06
CA GLU A 601 8.54 42.70 -16.74
C GLU A 601 7.49 42.20 -17.74
N GLU A 602 7.80 41.15 -18.50
CA GLU A 602 6.85 40.51 -19.42
C GLU A 602 6.06 39.37 -18.74
N TYR A 603 4.75 39.34 -18.96
CA TYR A 603 3.88 38.32 -18.37
C TYR A 603 4.20 36.94 -18.96
N THR A 604 4.70 36.05 -18.10
CA THR A 604 5.10 34.69 -18.49
C THR A 604 4.06 33.66 -18.07
N GLN A 605 3.61 32.82 -19.02
CA GLN A 605 2.57 31.80 -18.77
C GLN A 605 3.07 30.61 -17.95
N ASP A 606 4.35 30.24 -18.09
CA ASP A 606 4.98 29.17 -17.31
C ASP A 606 6.17 29.72 -16.48
N PRO A 607 5.99 29.90 -15.16
CA PRO A 607 7.06 30.33 -14.26
C PRO A 607 8.35 29.49 -14.30
N ASN A 608 8.30 28.21 -14.70
CA ASN A 608 9.49 27.35 -14.83
C ASN A 608 10.47 27.86 -15.92
N THR A 609 10.04 28.78 -16.80
CA THR A 609 10.91 29.42 -17.80
C THR A 609 11.66 30.65 -17.26
N VAL A 610 11.33 31.13 -16.06
CA VAL A 610 11.90 32.34 -15.43
C VAL A 610 12.70 32.02 -14.17
N VAL A 611 12.32 30.95 -13.45
CA VAL A 611 12.92 30.51 -12.18
C VAL A 611 12.84 28.98 -12.04
N SER A 612 13.83 28.40 -11.36
CA SER A 612 13.90 26.99 -10.97
C SER A 612 13.54 26.80 -9.49
N LEU A 613 13.30 25.55 -9.09
CA LEU A 613 13.23 25.17 -7.67
C LEU A 613 14.62 25.34 -7.03
N ASP A 614 14.65 25.74 -5.75
CA ASP A 614 15.86 26.11 -4.99
C ASP A 614 16.62 27.37 -5.48
N ASP A 615 16.17 28.08 -6.52
CA ASP A 615 16.69 29.40 -6.90
C ASP A 615 16.56 30.40 -5.73
N VAL A 616 17.47 31.37 -5.66
CA VAL A 616 17.50 32.41 -4.62
C VAL A 616 17.63 33.78 -5.28
N PHE A 617 16.79 34.74 -4.86
CA PHE A 617 16.80 36.13 -5.34
C PHE A 617 16.12 37.07 -4.33
N GLU A 618 16.32 38.37 -4.50
CA GLU A 618 15.67 39.38 -3.67
C GLU A 618 14.19 39.53 -4.05
N VAL A 619 13.32 39.66 -3.04
CA VAL A 619 11.89 39.93 -3.18
C VAL A 619 11.45 41.02 -2.21
N ILE A 620 10.46 41.82 -2.61
CA ILE A 620 9.85 42.84 -1.74
C ILE A 620 8.45 42.40 -1.33
N ILE A 621 8.09 42.61 -0.06
CA ILE A 621 6.74 42.33 0.46
C ILE A 621 5.77 43.42 -0.01
N VAL A 622 4.84 43.05 -0.91
CA VAL A 622 3.87 43.95 -1.55
C VAL A 622 2.46 43.91 -0.92
N SER A 623 2.18 42.96 -0.01
CA SER A 623 1.03 42.97 0.92
C SER A 623 1.10 41.82 1.92
N VAL A 624 0.54 41.99 3.12
CA VAL A 624 0.44 40.94 4.15
C VAL A 624 -1.02 40.54 4.39
N ASP A 625 -1.39 39.29 4.10
CA ASP A 625 -2.69 38.72 4.47
C ASP A 625 -2.65 38.22 5.92
N LYS A 626 -3.07 39.10 6.83
CA LYS A 626 -3.03 38.88 8.28
C LYS A 626 -4.05 37.84 8.78
N GLU A 627 -5.02 37.42 7.96
CA GLU A 627 -5.96 36.34 8.33
C GLU A 627 -5.43 34.96 7.96
N LYS A 628 -4.66 34.87 6.86
CA LYS A 628 -4.11 33.59 6.36
C LYS A 628 -2.66 33.34 6.75
N GLY A 629 -1.94 34.34 7.27
CA GLY A 629 -0.50 34.25 7.52
C GLY A 629 0.30 34.11 6.21
N GLN A 630 -0.12 34.82 5.17
CA GLN A 630 0.48 34.75 3.83
C GLN A 630 1.02 36.10 3.41
N PHE A 631 2.29 36.13 3.03
CA PHE A 631 2.92 37.29 2.40
C PHE A 631 2.71 37.20 0.89
N LYS A 632 2.38 38.32 0.23
CA LYS A 632 2.61 38.43 -1.22
C LYS A 632 3.89 39.19 -1.45
N VAL A 633 4.71 38.66 -2.34
CA VAL A 633 6.02 39.23 -2.67
C VAL A 633 6.14 39.49 -4.17
N SER A 634 7.05 40.38 -4.57
CA SER A 634 7.37 40.65 -5.97
C SER A 634 8.88 40.54 -6.18
N LYS A 635 9.29 39.77 -7.21
CA LYS A 635 10.68 39.71 -7.69
C LYS A 635 10.98 40.93 -8.56
N ARG A 636 10.04 41.30 -9.44
CA ARG A 636 10.11 42.49 -10.32
C ARG A 636 10.43 43.77 -9.55
N MET A 637 9.92 43.93 -8.33
CA MET A 637 10.23 45.10 -7.48
C MET A 637 11.55 44.98 -6.72
N GLY A 638 12.09 43.77 -6.52
CA GLY A 638 13.37 43.55 -5.84
C GLY A 638 14.58 44.14 -6.58
N GLU A 639 14.46 44.36 -7.89
CA GLU A 639 15.54 44.88 -8.73
C GLU A 639 15.63 46.44 -8.73
N LEU A 640 14.75 47.14 -7.97
CA LEU A 640 14.70 48.61 -7.86
C LEU A 640 15.63 49.18 -6.77
N GLU A 641 15.96 50.48 -6.86
CA GLU A 641 16.63 51.19 -5.75
C GLU A 641 15.63 51.51 -4.61
N ASP A 642 16.12 51.54 -3.37
CA ASP A 642 15.27 51.72 -2.17
C ASP A 642 14.50 53.05 -2.15
N SER A 643 14.95 54.08 -2.88
CA SER A 643 14.21 55.34 -3.03
C SER A 643 12.99 55.26 -3.97
N GLU A 644 12.92 54.23 -4.81
CA GLU A 644 11.88 54.07 -5.84
C GLU A 644 10.73 53.16 -5.37
N ILE A 645 11.00 52.25 -4.42
CA ILE A 645 10.01 51.31 -3.85
C ILE A 645 8.68 52.00 -3.45
N PRO A 646 8.65 53.16 -2.76
CA PRO A 646 7.39 53.78 -2.37
C PRO A 646 6.53 54.21 -3.57
N ALA A 647 7.16 54.76 -4.62
CA ALA A 647 6.48 55.18 -5.83
C ALA A 647 6.01 53.97 -6.67
N ALA A 648 6.81 52.90 -6.71
CA ALA A 648 6.44 51.64 -7.35
C ALA A 648 5.22 50.97 -6.67
N LEU A 649 5.14 51.02 -5.34
CA LEU A 649 3.98 50.55 -4.58
C LEU A 649 2.72 51.40 -4.84
N GLU A 650 2.82 52.74 -4.79
CA GLU A 650 1.67 53.62 -5.13
C GLU A 650 1.18 53.42 -6.57
N ALA A 651 2.10 53.29 -7.54
CA ALA A 651 1.76 53.05 -8.94
C ALA A 651 1.08 51.68 -9.15
N ARG A 652 1.58 50.63 -8.50
CA ARG A 652 1.00 49.28 -8.55
C ARG A 652 -0.35 49.20 -7.85
N ASP A 653 -0.55 49.89 -6.74
CA ASP A 653 -1.85 49.92 -6.06
C ASP A 653 -2.87 50.73 -6.87
N ALA A 654 -2.45 51.80 -7.56
CA ALA A 654 -3.28 52.49 -8.55
C ALA A 654 -3.61 51.59 -9.76
N GLU A 655 -2.66 50.82 -10.27
CA GLU A 655 -2.89 49.82 -11.34
C GLU A 655 -3.86 48.73 -10.89
N PHE A 656 -3.75 48.25 -9.65
CA PHE A 656 -4.66 47.25 -9.08
C PHE A 656 -6.07 47.80 -8.89
N VAL A 657 -6.22 49.05 -8.44
CA VAL A 657 -7.51 49.74 -8.35
C VAL A 657 -8.11 49.96 -9.75
N ALA A 658 -7.30 50.34 -10.75
CA ALA A 658 -7.74 50.49 -12.13
C ALA A 658 -8.21 49.14 -12.72
N ARG A 659 -7.44 48.05 -12.53
CA ARG A 659 -7.83 46.70 -12.94
C ARG A 659 -9.03 46.16 -12.16
N ALA A 660 -9.20 46.54 -10.90
CA ALA A 660 -10.41 46.20 -10.13
C ALA A 660 -11.64 46.92 -10.70
N ALA A 661 -11.55 48.23 -10.95
CA ALA A 661 -12.63 49.02 -11.57
C ALA A 661 -12.95 48.56 -13.01
N GLU A 662 -11.94 48.21 -13.81
CA GLU A 662 -12.12 47.63 -15.14
C GLU A 662 -12.83 46.27 -15.05
N LYS A 663 -12.46 45.43 -14.07
CA LYS A 663 -13.08 44.13 -13.84
C LYS A 663 -14.50 44.24 -13.29
N GLU A 664 -14.80 45.26 -12.46
CA GLU A 664 -16.16 45.58 -12.04
C GLU A 664 -16.99 46.12 -13.21
N ALA A 665 -16.47 47.03 -14.04
CA ALA A 665 -17.14 47.50 -15.26
C ALA A 665 -17.43 46.34 -16.22
N ARG A 666 -16.47 45.43 -16.42
CA ARG A 666 -16.60 44.19 -17.22
C ARG A 666 -17.51 43.12 -16.59
N THR A 667 -17.95 43.33 -15.34
CA THR A 667 -18.92 42.49 -14.63
C THR A 667 -20.31 43.14 -14.56
N GLN A 668 -20.40 44.47 -14.44
CA GLN A 668 -21.64 45.23 -14.40
C GLN A 668 -22.24 45.51 -15.78
N GLY A 669 -21.41 45.61 -16.83
CA GLY A 669 -21.85 45.68 -18.23
C GLY A 669 -22.30 44.34 -18.80
N ARG A 670 -23.12 43.57 -18.07
CA ARG A 670 -23.52 42.21 -18.48
C ARG A 670 -24.98 41.81 -18.25
N ASP A 671 -25.82 42.74 -17.82
CA ASP A 671 -27.26 42.65 -18.09
C ASP A 671 -27.54 43.23 -19.49
N THR A 672 -28.44 42.59 -20.24
CA THR A 672 -28.80 42.89 -21.65
C THR A 672 -27.63 42.86 -22.67
N ILE A 673 -27.36 41.68 -23.23
CA ILE A 673 -26.84 41.58 -24.60
C ILE A 673 -28.04 41.68 -25.54
N GLU A 674 -28.28 42.86 -26.10
CA GLU A 674 -29.24 43.02 -27.20
C GLU A 674 -28.56 42.66 -28.53
N GLU A 675 -29.21 41.78 -29.30
CA GLU A 675 -28.87 41.30 -30.65
C GLU A 675 -27.42 40.81 -30.90
N ILE A 676 -27.26 39.47 -30.94
CA ILE A 676 -26.10 38.84 -31.59
C ILE A 676 -26.37 38.83 -33.11
N ASP A 677 -25.57 39.57 -33.87
CA ASP A 677 -25.78 39.84 -35.30
C ASP A 677 -25.29 38.68 -36.21
N ALA A 678 -25.78 37.46 -35.94
CA ALA A 678 -25.45 36.23 -36.68
C ALA A 678 -26.60 35.22 -36.67
N LYS A 679 -26.74 34.43 -37.75
CA LYS A 679 -27.82 33.46 -37.97
C LYS A 679 -27.30 32.04 -38.16
N VAL A 680 -28.13 31.06 -37.78
CA VAL A 680 -27.82 29.63 -37.93
C VAL A 680 -27.78 29.24 -39.41
N GLY A 681 -26.57 28.95 -39.90
CA GLY A 681 -26.21 28.73 -41.29
C GLY A 681 -25.15 29.70 -41.84
N ASP A 682 -24.86 30.81 -41.15
CA ASP A 682 -23.89 31.81 -41.62
C ASP A 682 -22.45 31.24 -41.63
N ARG A 683 -21.69 31.56 -42.69
CA ARG A 683 -20.27 31.23 -42.84
C ARG A 683 -19.41 32.41 -42.41
N LEU A 684 -18.66 32.24 -41.33
CA LEU A 684 -17.76 33.24 -40.75
C LEU A 684 -16.31 32.80 -40.91
N LYS A 685 -15.38 33.75 -40.88
CA LYS A 685 -13.94 33.47 -40.74
C LYS A 685 -13.47 34.04 -39.41
N GLY A 686 -12.65 33.30 -38.67
CA GLY A 686 -12.16 33.76 -37.37
C GLY A 686 -10.78 33.27 -36.99
N GLN A 687 -10.08 34.04 -36.17
CA GLN A 687 -8.74 33.72 -35.67
C GLN A 687 -8.81 33.00 -34.33
N VAL A 688 -8.07 31.89 -34.18
CA VAL A 688 -8.01 31.11 -32.94
C VAL A 688 -7.39 31.93 -31.82
N LEU A 689 -8.19 32.30 -30.82
CA LEU A 689 -7.78 33.02 -29.61
C LEU A 689 -7.19 32.08 -28.55
N THR A 690 -7.77 30.89 -28.40
CA THR A 690 -7.43 29.97 -27.30
C THR A 690 -7.89 28.55 -27.63
N ILE A 691 -7.05 27.56 -27.30
CA ILE A 691 -7.34 26.14 -27.42
C ILE A 691 -7.54 25.55 -26.02
N ARG A 692 -8.44 24.57 -25.88
CA ARG A 692 -8.68 23.79 -24.65
C ARG A 692 -9.06 22.35 -25.00
N ASP A 693 -8.89 21.44 -24.05
CA ASP A 693 -9.14 19.99 -24.16
C ASP A 693 -10.53 19.62 -24.77
N PHE A 694 -11.53 20.49 -24.61
CA PHE A 694 -12.90 20.29 -25.08
C PHE A 694 -13.29 21.11 -26.32
N GLY A 695 -12.42 21.99 -26.82
CA GLY A 695 -12.72 22.81 -28.00
C GLY A 695 -11.86 24.07 -28.15
N VAL A 696 -12.01 24.69 -29.31
CA VAL A 696 -11.25 25.85 -29.79
C VAL A 696 -12.14 27.08 -29.77
N PHE A 697 -11.57 28.23 -29.37
CA PHE A 697 -12.23 29.52 -29.34
C PHE A 697 -11.61 30.44 -30.38
N CYS A 698 -12.44 31.10 -31.19
CA CYS A 698 -12.00 32.00 -32.25
C CYS A 698 -12.80 33.31 -32.28
N ASP A 699 -12.10 34.41 -32.55
CA ASP A 699 -12.69 35.71 -32.84
C ASP A 699 -13.17 35.72 -34.29
N VAL A 700 -14.49 35.80 -34.49
CA VAL A 700 -15.15 35.85 -35.80
C VAL A 700 -15.58 37.27 -36.20
N GLY A 701 -15.06 38.30 -35.53
CA GLY A 701 -15.39 39.71 -35.81
C GLY A 701 -16.75 40.16 -35.28
N LEU A 702 -17.28 39.48 -34.26
CA LEU A 702 -18.58 39.74 -33.65
C LEU A 702 -18.45 40.07 -32.16
N SER A 703 -19.54 40.50 -31.52
CA SER A 703 -19.60 40.82 -30.08
C SER A 703 -19.43 39.61 -29.13
N VAL A 704 -19.22 38.41 -29.67
CA VAL A 704 -19.16 37.13 -28.95
C VAL A 704 -18.17 36.16 -29.60
N ASP A 705 -17.39 35.46 -28.79
CA ASP A 705 -16.46 34.43 -29.28
C ASP A 705 -17.20 33.24 -29.91
N ALA A 706 -16.67 32.73 -31.01
CA ALA A 706 -17.12 31.48 -31.62
C ALA A 706 -16.38 30.28 -31.04
N MET A 707 -17.13 29.26 -30.63
CA MET A 707 -16.61 28.04 -30.02
C MET A 707 -16.84 26.85 -30.97
N ILE A 708 -15.77 26.09 -31.20
CA ILE A 708 -15.73 24.89 -32.04
C ILE A 708 -15.42 23.70 -31.11
N PRO A 709 -16.38 22.79 -30.84
CA PRO A 709 -16.11 21.55 -30.11
C PRO A 709 -15.05 20.68 -30.82
N VAL A 710 -14.29 19.85 -30.09
CA VAL A 710 -13.27 18.95 -30.72
C VAL A 710 -13.86 18.11 -31.84
N ALA A 711 -15.06 17.57 -31.61
CA ALA A 711 -15.82 16.76 -32.57
C ALA A 711 -16.30 17.53 -33.83
N GLU A 712 -16.07 18.84 -33.93
CA GLU A 712 -16.47 19.72 -35.03
C GLU A 712 -15.28 20.35 -35.79
N LEU A 713 -14.03 20.04 -35.39
CA LEU A 713 -12.80 20.60 -35.98
C LEU A 713 -12.39 19.92 -37.29
N SER A 714 -12.33 18.59 -37.32
CA SER A 714 -11.90 17.81 -38.49
C SER A 714 -12.81 16.61 -38.72
N SER A 715 -13.03 16.25 -39.98
CA SER A 715 -13.81 15.08 -40.42
C SER A 715 -13.27 13.75 -39.87
N GLU A 716 -11.97 13.70 -39.57
CA GLU A 716 -11.29 12.55 -38.96
C GLU A 716 -11.35 12.60 -37.42
N TRP A 717 -10.90 11.54 -36.74
CA TRP A 717 -10.85 11.54 -35.28
C TRP A 717 -9.69 12.41 -34.79
N VAL A 718 -9.97 13.27 -33.80
CA VAL A 718 -9.01 14.21 -33.20
C VAL A 718 -8.95 13.93 -31.70
N GLU A 719 -7.79 13.51 -31.20
CA GLU A 719 -7.58 13.23 -29.77
C GLU A 719 -7.27 14.51 -28.99
N ARG A 720 -6.46 15.42 -29.56
CA ARG A 720 -6.22 16.77 -29.01
C ARG A 720 -6.44 17.84 -30.06
N PRO A 721 -7.17 18.94 -29.78
CA PRO A 721 -7.35 20.04 -30.74
C PRO A 721 -6.04 20.68 -31.22
N GLU A 722 -5.02 20.65 -30.37
CA GLU A 722 -3.67 21.21 -30.58
C GLU A 722 -2.93 20.50 -31.73
N ASP A 723 -3.31 19.27 -32.08
CA ASP A 723 -2.72 18.50 -33.17
C ASP A 723 -3.23 18.95 -34.56
N VAL A 724 -4.26 19.83 -34.60
CA VAL A 724 -5.00 20.18 -35.82
C VAL A 724 -5.05 21.69 -36.08
N VAL A 725 -5.02 22.53 -35.03
CA VAL A 725 -5.00 24.00 -35.15
C VAL A 725 -4.07 24.63 -34.11
N ALA A 726 -3.47 25.77 -34.46
CA ALA A 726 -2.63 26.58 -33.59
C ALA A 726 -3.32 27.90 -33.18
N ILE A 727 -2.82 28.55 -32.12
CA ILE A 727 -3.28 29.88 -31.72
C ILE A 727 -2.82 30.90 -32.77
N GLY A 728 -3.76 31.71 -33.28
CA GLY A 728 -3.57 32.63 -34.40
C GLY A 728 -4.02 32.10 -35.77
N ASP A 729 -4.31 30.80 -35.91
CA ASP A 729 -4.81 30.25 -37.18
C ASP A 729 -6.16 30.86 -37.57
N THR A 730 -6.37 31.09 -38.87
CA THR A 730 -7.64 31.61 -39.40
C THR A 730 -8.48 30.47 -39.98
N LEU A 731 -9.62 30.19 -39.34
CA LEU A 731 -10.53 29.09 -39.70
C LEU A 731 -11.79 29.63 -40.38
N GLU A 732 -12.36 28.87 -41.32
CA GLU A 732 -13.73 29.07 -41.81
C GLU A 732 -14.69 28.18 -41.03
N VAL A 733 -15.76 28.77 -40.50
CA VAL A 733 -16.74 28.07 -39.63
C VAL A 733 -18.17 28.40 -40.04
N VAL A 734 -19.07 27.42 -39.88
CA VAL A 734 -20.52 27.64 -39.98
C VAL A 734 -21.11 27.80 -38.59
N VAL A 735 -21.99 28.79 -38.40
CA VAL A 735 -22.79 28.94 -37.18
C VAL A 735 -23.86 27.85 -37.14
N LEU A 736 -23.73 26.91 -36.19
CA LEU A 736 -24.70 25.84 -35.94
C LEU A 736 -25.79 26.24 -34.95
N GLY A 737 -25.46 27.11 -33.98
CA GLY A 737 -26.39 27.53 -32.93
C GLY A 737 -25.92 28.81 -32.23
N VAL A 738 -26.87 29.59 -31.70
CA VAL A 738 -26.62 30.89 -31.05
C VAL A 738 -27.22 30.85 -29.63
N ASP A 739 -26.42 31.02 -28.58
CA ASP A 739 -26.92 31.14 -27.20
C ASP A 739 -26.80 32.61 -26.72
N PRO A 740 -27.83 33.45 -26.92
CA PRO A 740 -27.80 34.86 -26.53
C PRO A 740 -27.76 35.05 -25.01
N LYS A 741 -28.24 34.08 -24.22
CA LYS A 741 -28.18 34.12 -22.75
C LYS A 741 -26.77 33.81 -22.21
N ARG A 742 -25.90 33.17 -23.00
CA ARG A 742 -24.51 32.86 -22.62
C ARG A 742 -23.46 33.66 -23.38
N GLY A 743 -23.85 34.42 -24.40
CA GLY A 743 -22.93 35.19 -25.24
C GLY A 743 -21.93 34.29 -25.97
N ARG A 744 -22.42 33.26 -26.66
CA ARG A 744 -21.59 32.27 -27.39
C ARG A 744 -22.23 31.86 -28.71
N LEU A 745 -21.40 31.72 -29.73
CA LEU A 745 -21.74 31.03 -30.98
C LEU A 745 -21.21 29.59 -30.93
N ARG A 746 -22.07 28.61 -31.20
CA ARG A 746 -21.66 27.22 -31.46
C ARG A 746 -21.39 27.10 -32.95
N THR A 747 -20.19 26.68 -33.31
CA THR A 747 -19.71 26.68 -34.70
C THR A 747 -19.03 25.37 -35.08
N SER A 748 -18.92 25.10 -36.39
CA SER A 748 -18.31 23.88 -36.93
C SER A 748 -17.50 24.15 -38.20
N VAL A 749 -16.31 23.55 -38.27
CA VAL A 749 -15.46 23.54 -39.47
C VAL A 749 -15.94 22.45 -40.44
N LYS A 750 -16.43 21.31 -39.92
CA LYS A 750 -17.02 20.22 -40.74
C LYS A 750 -18.11 20.72 -41.67
N ALA A 751 -19.06 21.48 -41.13
CA ALA A 751 -20.19 22.04 -41.86
C ALA A 751 -19.78 23.01 -42.99
N GLY A 752 -18.60 23.65 -42.89
CA GLY A 752 -18.08 24.50 -43.96
C GLY A 752 -17.72 23.73 -45.24
N ASN A 753 -17.31 22.46 -45.10
CA ASN A 753 -16.84 21.60 -46.18
C ASN A 753 -17.94 20.69 -46.80
N MET A 754 -19.19 20.80 -46.34
CA MET A 754 -20.33 20.01 -46.82
C MET A 754 -20.98 20.62 -48.08
N SER A 755 -21.70 19.80 -48.86
CA SER A 755 -22.52 20.30 -49.97
C SER A 755 -23.74 21.07 -49.46
N GLU A 756 -24.32 21.95 -50.27
CA GLU A 756 -25.53 22.69 -49.89
C GLU A 756 -26.73 21.78 -49.58
N GLY A 757 -26.79 20.57 -50.14
CA GLY A 757 -27.84 19.59 -49.82
C GLY A 757 -27.65 18.99 -48.42
N ASP A 758 -26.44 18.50 -48.13
CA ASP A 758 -26.11 17.86 -46.87
C ASP A 758 -26.12 18.86 -45.71
N LEU A 759 -25.63 20.08 -45.95
CA LEU A 759 -25.62 21.16 -44.97
C LEU A 759 -27.03 21.60 -44.57
N ASN A 760 -27.98 21.68 -45.51
CA ASN A 760 -29.37 21.99 -45.16
C ASN A 760 -30.02 20.86 -44.34
N ALA A 761 -29.75 19.59 -44.68
CA ALA A 761 -30.23 18.45 -43.89
C ALA A 761 -29.66 18.45 -42.46
N LEU A 762 -28.36 18.71 -42.32
CA LEU A 762 -27.69 18.87 -41.02
C LEU A 762 -28.30 20.03 -40.21
N LEU A 763 -28.50 21.19 -40.84
CA LEU A 763 -29.06 22.36 -40.18
C LEU A 763 -30.51 22.14 -39.73
N ASP A 764 -31.32 21.41 -40.49
CA ASP A 764 -32.70 21.09 -40.09
C ASP A 764 -32.77 20.03 -38.98
N GLU A 765 -31.84 19.06 -38.96
CA GLU A 765 -31.68 18.14 -37.82
C GLU A 765 -31.20 18.86 -36.56
N VAL A 766 -30.20 19.76 -36.67
CA VAL A 766 -29.73 20.60 -35.55
C VAL A 766 -30.85 21.53 -35.06
N ARG A 767 -31.62 22.16 -35.96
CA ARG A 767 -32.79 22.98 -35.58
C ARG A 767 -33.86 22.16 -34.85
N ALA A 768 -34.11 20.92 -35.26
CA ALA A 768 -35.04 20.03 -34.56
C ALA A 768 -34.53 19.68 -33.15
N GLN A 769 -33.26 19.32 -33.01
CA GLN A 769 -32.63 19.05 -31.71
C GLN A 769 -32.61 20.29 -30.81
N GLU A 770 -32.25 21.47 -31.33
CA GLU A 770 -32.24 22.72 -30.55
C GLU A 770 -33.65 23.23 -30.22
N ALA A 771 -34.67 22.94 -31.04
CA ALA A 771 -36.08 23.19 -30.73
C ALA A 771 -36.58 22.30 -29.58
N GLU A 772 -36.22 21.00 -29.57
CA GLU A 772 -36.54 20.11 -28.45
C GLU A 772 -35.78 20.52 -27.17
N TYR A 773 -34.50 20.88 -27.31
CA TYR A 773 -33.65 21.31 -26.19
C TYR A 773 -34.10 22.66 -25.61
N SER A 774 -34.52 23.62 -26.44
CA SER A 774 -35.09 24.90 -25.98
C SER A 774 -36.47 24.71 -25.34
N ALA A 775 -37.35 23.88 -25.90
CA ALA A 775 -38.62 23.51 -25.27
C ALA A 775 -38.47 22.71 -23.94
N ARG A 776 -37.31 22.06 -23.72
CA ARG A 776 -36.90 21.50 -22.43
C ARG A 776 -36.25 22.55 -21.51
N ARG A 777 -35.63 23.61 -22.04
CA ARG A 777 -34.92 24.69 -21.32
C ARG A 777 -35.84 25.83 -20.87
N GLU A 778 -36.90 26.16 -21.62
CA GLU A 778 -37.93 27.12 -21.19
C GLU A 778 -38.72 26.65 -19.97
N ARG A 779 -38.76 25.33 -19.72
CA ARG A 779 -39.28 24.75 -18.47
C ARG A 779 -38.35 24.95 -17.27
N LYS A 780 -37.03 25.13 -17.51
CA LYS A 780 -36.01 25.30 -16.45
C LYS A 780 -35.88 26.74 -15.96
N ASP A 781 -36.17 27.72 -16.82
CA ASP A 781 -35.93 29.14 -16.53
C ASP A 781 -37.01 29.80 -15.64
N SER A 782 -38.05 29.07 -15.19
CA SER A 782 -39.05 29.60 -14.25
C SER A 782 -38.55 29.76 -12.80
N GLY A 783 -37.47 29.08 -12.44
CA GLY A 783 -36.69 29.31 -11.23
C GLY A 783 -37.25 28.71 -9.93
N ALA A 784 -36.32 28.35 -9.03
CA ALA A 784 -36.54 28.02 -7.62
C ALA A 784 -37.41 26.80 -7.27
N ASP A 785 -37.40 25.76 -8.11
CA ASP A 785 -37.45 24.38 -7.63
C ASP A 785 -36.35 23.56 -8.33
N LEU A 786 -35.67 22.68 -7.59
CA LEU A 786 -34.74 21.68 -8.15
C LEU A 786 -35.44 20.33 -8.41
N GLY A 787 -36.71 20.19 -8.01
CA GLY A 787 -37.49 18.96 -8.09
C GLY A 787 -37.00 17.84 -7.17
N ALA A 788 -36.14 18.19 -6.20
CA ALA A 788 -35.41 17.27 -5.35
C ALA A 788 -35.35 17.77 -3.89
N GLU A 789 -35.73 16.93 -2.94
CA GLU A 789 -35.56 17.16 -1.50
C GLU A 789 -34.28 16.51 -0.95
N LEU A 790 -33.68 17.12 0.08
CA LEU A 790 -32.54 16.53 0.79
C LEU A 790 -32.94 15.23 1.50
N GLY A 791 -32.34 14.12 1.08
CA GLY A 791 -32.63 12.77 1.57
C GLY A 791 -33.63 11.99 0.72
N GLN A 792 -34.18 12.58 -0.35
CA GLN A 792 -35.05 11.89 -1.29
C GLN A 792 -34.30 10.75 -2.00
N ARG A 793 -34.95 9.58 -2.08
CA ARG A 793 -34.48 8.44 -2.89
C ARG A 793 -35.04 8.57 -4.30
N MET A 794 -34.20 8.43 -5.32
CA MET A 794 -34.59 8.52 -6.73
C MET A 794 -33.87 7.46 -7.57
N LYS A 795 -34.42 7.19 -8.76
CA LYS A 795 -33.70 6.52 -9.86
C LYS A 795 -33.26 7.57 -10.86
N GLY A 796 -32.13 7.34 -11.51
CA GLY A 796 -31.66 8.15 -12.62
C GLY A 796 -30.75 7.36 -13.55
N LYS A 797 -30.62 7.85 -14.77
CA LYS A 797 -29.85 7.22 -15.84
C LYS A 797 -28.47 7.86 -15.96
N VAL A 798 -27.41 7.04 -15.97
CA VAL A 798 -26.03 7.52 -16.11
C VAL A 798 -25.85 8.22 -17.46
N THR A 799 -25.55 9.52 -17.43
CA THR A 799 -25.27 10.36 -18.61
C THR A 799 -23.77 10.43 -18.93
N GLY A 800 -22.90 10.24 -17.94
CA GLY A 800 -21.45 10.26 -18.13
C GLY A 800 -20.68 9.69 -16.95
N VAL A 801 -19.49 9.16 -17.22
CA VAL A 801 -18.60 8.54 -16.23
C VAL A 801 -17.21 9.17 -16.35
N GLN A 802 -16.67 9.67 -15.24
CA GLN A 802 -15.32 10.28 -15.14
C GLN A 802 -14.63 9.79 -13.86
N ASP A 803 -13.30 9.83 -13.78
CA ASP A 803 -12.50 9.28 -12.67
C ASP A 803 -12.99 9.66 -11.26
N PHE A 804 -13.48 10.90 -11.12
CA PHE A 804 -13.92 11.48 -9.85
C PHE A 804 -15.42 11.29 -9.55
N GLY A 805 -16.23 10.83 -10.51
CA GLY A 805 -17.65 10.58 -10.27
C GLY A 805 -18.50 10.28 -11.52
N VAL A 806 -19.77 10.00 -11.25
CA VAL A 806 -20.78 9.63 -12.25
C VAL A 806 -21.84 10.72 -12.33
N PHE A 807 -22.23 11.11 -13.54
CA PHE A 807 -23.30 12.05 -13.86
C PHE A 807 -24.56 11.28 -14.23
N ILE A 808 -25.71 11.75 -13.76
CA ILE A 808 -26.98 11.00 -13.74
C ILE A 808 -28.14 11.94 -14.08
N ASP A 809 -28.87 11.70 -15.17
CA ASP A 809 -30.17 12.36 -15.42
C ASP A 809 -31.18 11.78 -14.40
N LEU A 810 -31.65 12.62 -13.48
CA LEU A 810 -32.62 12.27 -12.44
C LEU A 810 -34.07 12.41 -12.91
N GLY A 811 -34.30 12.75 -14.18
CA GLY A 811 -35.60 13.20 -14.69
C GLY A 811 -35.95 14.63 -14.27
N LEU A 812 -34.95 15.41 -13.83
CA LEU A 812 -35.09 16.73 -13.22
C LEU A 812 -34.42 17.84 -14.04
N ASP A 813 -34.57 19.08 -13.58
CA ASP A 813 -33.97 20.23 -14.26
C ASP A 813 -32.46 20.39 -14.00
N SER A 814 -31.86 19.58 -13.13
CA SER A 814 -30.41 19.45 -12.95
C SER A 814 -29.97 17.99 -12.84
N ASP A 815 -28.87 17.64 -13.51
CA ASP A 815 -28.21 16.34 -13.39
C ASP A 815 -27.67 16.13 -11.97
N GLY A 816 -27.79 14.89 -11.48
CA GLY A 816 -27.19 14.43 -10.23
C GLY A 816 -25.74 14.02 -10.44
N MET A 817 -24.84 14.53 -9.60
CA MET A 817 -23.42 14.12 -9.57
C MET A 817 -23.17 13.23 -8.35
N CYS A 818 -22.73 11.99 -8.59
CA CYS A 818 -22.37 11.01 -7.58
C CYS A 818 -20.84 10.82 -7.55
N PRO A 819 -20.10 11.35 -6.55
CA PRO A 819 -18.66 11.15 -6.45
C PRO A 819 -18.26 9.67 -6.33
N THR A 820 -17.05 9.31 -6.76
CA THR A 820 -16.53 7.93 -6.69
C THR A 820 -16.57 7.33 -5.27
N SER A 821 -16.45 8.16 -4.23
CA SER A 821 -16.55 7.76 -2.81
C SER A 821 -17.97 7.40 -2.33
N GLU A 822 -19.00 7.73 -3.13
CA GLU A 822 -20.43 7.61 -2.80
C GLU A 822 -21.18 6.63 -3.73
N LEU A 823 -20.47 5.90 -4.59
CA LEU A 823 -21.03 4.88 -5.49
C LEU A 823 -21.33 3.54 -4.79
N ASP A 824 -20.47 3.06 -3.89
CA ASP A 824 -20.64 1.81 -3.11
C ASP A 824 -20.00 1.96 -1.71
N GLU A 825 -20.33 1.07 -0.77
CA GLU A 825 -19.62 0.99 0.52
C GLU A 825 -18.21 0.40 0.38
N LYS A 826 -17.95 -0.32 -0.72
CA LYS A 826 -16.68 -0.99 -1.00
C LYS A 826 -15.81 -0.08 -1.88
N TRP A 827 -14.50 -0.16 -1.71
CA TRP A 827 -13.55 0.56 -2.55
C TRP A 827 -13.68 0.16 -4.03
N ILE A 828 -13.66 1.16 -4.91
CA ILE A 828 -13.83 1.11 -6.36
C ILE A 828 -12.52 1.52 -7.03
N SER A 829 -12.11 0.85 -8.11
CA SER A 829 -10.87 1.21 -8.84
C SER A 829 -11.13 2.33 -9.84
N HIS A 830 -12.20 2.19 -10.62
CA HIS A 830 -12.73 3.21 -11.51
C HIS A 830 -14.27 3.19 -11.43
N PRO A 831 -15.01 4.31 -11.55
CA PRO A 831 -16.48 4.30 -11.49
C PRO A 831 -17.18 3.30 -12.43
N THR A 832 -16.57 3.00 -13.58
CA THR A 832 -16.96 1.94 -14.53
C THR A 832 -16.99 0.52 -13.92
N ASP A 833 -16.35 0.27 -12.76
CA ASP A 833 -16.50 -0.98 -11.99
C ASP A 833 -17.92 -1.15 -11.38
N ILE A 834 -18.75 -0.09 -11.40
CA ILE A 834 -20.06 -0.03 -10.74
C ILE A 834 -21.22 0.18 -11.72
N CYS A 835 -21.04 1.02 -12.73
CA CYS A 835 -22.06 1.34 -13.74
C CYS A 835 -21.43 1.94 -15.02
N ASP A 836 -22.01 1.59 -16.16
CA ASP A 836 -21.64 2.10 -17.49
C ASP A 836 -22.55 3.27 -17.92
N VAL A 837 -22.15 3.98 -18.99
CA VAL A 837 -22.98 5.06 -19.56
C VAL A 837 -24.27 4.47 -20.14
N GLY A 838 -25.40 4.93 -19.61
CA GLY A 838 -26.73 4.45 -19.96
C GLY A 838 -27.42 3.56 -18.91
N ASP A 839 -26.73 3.12 -17.86
CA ASP A 839 -27.31 2.35 -16.76
C ASP A 839 -28.33 3.16 -15.95
N GLU A 840 -29.36 2.50 -15.39
CA GLU A 840 -30.28 3.09 -14.42
C GLU A 840 -29.87 2.69 -12.98
N ILE A 841 -29.63 3.69 -12.11
CA ILE A 841 -29.15 3.47 -10.74
C ILE A 841 -29.98 4.22 -9.69
N GLU A 842 -30.15 3.59 -8.52
CA GLU A 842 -30.79 4.20 -7.35
C GLU A 842 -29.80 5.07 -6.56
N ILE A 843 -30.20 6.31 -6.24
CA ILE A 843 -29.41 7.28 -5.48
C ILE A 843 -30.24 7.94 -4.38
N VAL A 844 -29.54 8.62 -3.46
CA VAL A 844 -30.11 9.57 -2.51
C VAL A 844 -29.48 10.94 -2.71
N VAL A 845 -30.30 11.98 -2.68
CA VAL A 845 -29.84 13.38 -2.69
C VAL A 845 -29.22 13.72 -1.33
N ILE A 846 -27.92 14.04 -1.30
CA ILE A 846 -27.17 14.32 -0.06
C ILE A 846 -26.79 15.80 0.11
N ALA A 847 -26.71 16.57 -0.98
CA ALA A 847 -26.57 18.03 -0.96
C ALA A 847 -27.27 18.67 -2.16
N LEU A 848 -27.76 19.90 -1.99
CA LEU A 848 -28.39 20.72 -3.03
C LEU A 848 -27.67 22.08 -3.07
N ASP A 849 -26.96 22.37 -4.16
CA ASP A 849 -26.32 23.68 -4.40
C ASP A 849 -27.23 24.54 -5.28
N GLY A 850 -28.19 25.20 -4.64
CA GLY A 850 -29.13 26.13 -5.29
C GLY A 850 -28.47 27.37 -5.91
N SER A 851 -27.20 27.67 -5.57
CA SER A 851 -26.47 28.78 -6.20
C SER A 851 -25.89 28.43 -7.58
N ARG A 852 -25.74 27.14 -7.87
CA ARG A 852 -25.07 26.62 -9.07
C ARG A 852 -25.85 25.52 -9.81
N GLY A 853 -27.09 25.25 -9.41
CA GLY A 853 -27.95 24.24 -10.04
C GLY A 853 -27.35 22.83 -10.01
N ARG A 854 -26.76 22.42 -8.88
CA ARG A 854 -26.12 21.09 -8.77
C ARG A 854 -26.70 20.25 -7.64
N ILE A 855 -27.06 19.03 -7.99
CA ILE A 855 -27.59 18.01 -7.06
C ILE A 855 -26.46 17.03 -6.77
N LYS A 856 -26.07 16.86 -5.50
CA LYS A 856 -25.06 15.86 -5.09
C LYS A 856 -25.77 14.59 -4.64
N CYS A 857 -25.37 13.46 -5.22
CA CYS A 857 -26.03 12.17 -5.04
C CYS A 857 -25.12 11.13 -4.37
N SER A 858 -25.74 10.12 -3.75
CA SER A 858 -25.05 8.94 -3.22
C SER A 858 -25.86 7.66 -3.46
N ARG A 859 -25.30 6.75 -4.25
CA ARG A 859 -25.81 5.38 -4.49
C ARG A 859 -25.56 4.48 -3.27
N LYS A 860 -24.40 4.65 -2.63
CA LYS A 860 -24.00 4.02 -1.36
C LYS A 860 -25.03 4.25 -0.25
N VAL A 861 -25.57 5.46 -0.12
CA VAL A 861 -26.61 5.80 0.88
C VAL A 861 -27.98 5.23 0.49
N ALA A 862 -28.26 4.99 -0.81
CA ALA A 862 -29.49 4.32 -1.26
C ALA A 862 -29.48 2.83 -0.91
N LEU A 863 -28.34 2.17 -1.13
CA LEU A 863 -28.11 0.77 -0.78
C LEU A 863 -28.01 0.54 0.75
N GLY A 864 -27.83 1.60 1.54
CA GLY A 864 -27.72 1.56 2.99
C GLY A 864 -29.06 1.70 3.74
N PRO A 865 -29.08 1.41 5.06
CA PRO A 865 -30.24 1.61 5.93
C PRO A 865 -30.55 3.11 6.13
N GLU A 866 -31.82 3.45 6.36
CA GLU A 866 -32.33 4.83 6.42
C GLU A 866 -31.55 5.78 7.34
N ARG A 867 -31.04 5.27 8.48
CA ARG A 867 -30.20 6.05 9.42
C ARG A 867 -28.91 6.59 8.78
N GLY A 868 -28.48 6.05 7.64
CA GLY A 868 -27.37 6.55 6.84
C GLY A 868 -27.67 7.88 6.13
N ILE A 869 -28.94 8.13 5.76
CA ILE A 869 -29.36 9.33 5.01
C ILE A 869 -29.12 10.59 5.84
N ALA A 870 -29.67 10.63 7.06
CA ALA A 870 -29.50 11.75 7.97
C ALA A 870 -28.01 12.03 8.28
N LYS A 871 -27.21 10.98 8.46
CA LYS A 871 -25.77 11.10 8.71
C LYS A 871 -24.99 11.62 7.50
N ALA A 872 -25.35 11.25 6.28
CA ALA A 872 -24.73 11.76 5.06
C ALA A 872 -25.00 13.27 4.91
N ILE A 873 -26.25 13.69 5.08
CA ILE A 873 -26.66 15.10 5.02
C ILE A 873 -25.97 15.91 6.14
N GLU A 874 -25.87 15.39 7.36
CA GLU A 874 -25.12 16.05 8.45
C GLU A 874 -23.61 16.14 8.18
N THR A 875 -23.05 15.19 7.41
CA THR A 875 -21.63 15.21 7.03
C THR A 875 -21.38 16.28 5.98
N GLU A 876 -22.20 16.36 4.93
CA GLU A 876 -22.10 17.42 3.90
C GLU A 876 -22.30 18.82 4.51
N LYS A 877 -23.24 18.99 5.45
CA LYS A 877 -23.45 20.23 6.22
C LYS A 877 -22.32 20.63 7.18
N ARG A 878 -21.20 19.90 7.18
CA ARG A 878 -19.95 20.25 7.90
C ARG A 878 -18.77 20.47 6.93
N PHE A 879 -18.97 20.28 5.63
CA PHE A 879 -17.98 20.50 4.56
C PHE A 879 -18.37 21.63 3.59
N ALA A 880 -19.66 21.99 3.55
CA ALA A 880 -20.16 23.28 3.07
C ALA A 880 -20.25 24.28 4.23
#